data_AF-A0A4Y6Q244-F1
#
_entry.id   AF-A0A4Y6Q244-F1
#
_cell.length_a   1.000
_cell.length_b   1.000
_cell.length_c   1.000
_cell.angle_alpha   90.00
_cell.angle_beta   90.00
_cell.angle_gamma   90.00
#
_symmetry.space_group_name_H-M   'P 1'
#
loop_
_entity.id
_entity.type
_entity.pdbx_description
1 polymer ?
#
loop_
_entity_poly.entity_id
_entity_poly.type
_entity_poly.pdbx_seq_one_letter_code
_entity_poly.pdbx_strand_id
1 'polypeptide(L)'
;MTESAVANDWASMTVAELEDAVKRHNRLYWVDNDPQISDPEFDRLVEALRTKKPDSPVLAAIGPVGAGVDLSEHLQGEQQVPHDPPMLSLDKCYDEETLLKWFEKFEGTAVASPKIDGVAVSLRYDADGRLFVAATRGTGRVGELITGNVMRIENVPRTIDTHDIEVRGEAYMPLSVFEERFKEEYSSPRNLTAGALKLKNPQETAGYGVRFFAYDVLGVAFDTEADKMTWLEELGFDTVDWREVDKPKLQHTFDEIDASRRARDYEMDGVVYRANSCEEQRRMGHTAHHPRYSIAYKFQGDSGESVLREVHWNVSRTGAINPVGIVDPVELSGAVVTRVSLHNLAIMEAVAGEEGLTLNSRVLMMRRGGVIPHMEKVLERGDELVEIPSECPGCGADTYRDNDVLCADHSADCRNARLRQLEHFASAMEIKGIGPKLLEQLHDAELVTDPSDFFTLSLEELTSLERVGEKLARKLLDRIKERRTVRVDVFLRALGIDELGRHVAELLAEEFGSLDEILNVDAEALVEIPTIGEIIAEKVTEGFEKHAAVIASLRDHLDIVFPEPAPDPAEIDSPVAGKSFLFTGALESMSRKDAQGRVRELGGDTPSSVTKTLDFLVMGDADIERFEGGWRSSKLKKAEKYNNDGSSIAIIGESAFLELLDSDE
;
A
#
# COMPACT_ATOMS: atom_id res chain seq x y z
N MET A 1 17.50 31.30 -41.87
CA MET A 1 17.68 29.98 -42.51
C MET A 1 18.49 29.17 -41.52
N THR A 2 18.00 28.14 -40.83
CA THR A 2 16.69 27.47 -40.88
C THR A 2 16.32 26.97 -39.46
N GLU A 3 15.07 26.82 -39.01
CA GLU A 3 13.78 27.18 -39.62
C GLU A 3 12.70 27.57 -38.57
N SER A 4 11.46 27.71 -39.08
CA SER A 4 10.17 27.94 -38.42
C SER A 4 9.75 26.86 -37.43
N ALA A 5 9.43 27.26 -36.19
CA ALA A 5 8.50 26.50 -35.35
C ALA A 5 7.09 26.68 -35.95
N VAL A 6 6.69 25.75 -36.83
CA VAL A 6 5.33 25.67 -37.33
C VAL A 6 4.47 25.18 -36.17
N ALA A 7 3.53 26.01 -35.68
CA ALA A 7 2.46 25.51 -34.83
C ALA A 7 1.68 24.48 -35.66
N ASN A 8 1.82 23.20 -35.32
CA ASN A 8 1.22 22.13 -36.09
C ASN A 8 -0.29 22.14 -35.87
N ASP A 9 -1.04 22.51 -36.90
CA ASP A 9 -2.51 22.49 -36.90
C ASP A 9 -3.01 21.05 -37.04
N TRP A 10 -2.85 20.26 -35.98
CA TRP A 10 -3.31 18.88 -35.89
C TRP A 10 -4.83 18.78 -36.12
N ALA A 11 -5.60 19.79 -35.68
CA ALA A 11 -7.04 19.86 -35.87
C ALA A 11 -7.43 19.92 -37.36
N SER A 12 -6.58 20.44 -38.26
CA SER A 12 -6.81 20.43 -39.71
C SER A 12 -6.54 19.09 -40.40
N MET A 13 -5.75 18.19 -39.80
CA MET A 13 -5.29 16.94 -40.43
C MET A 13 -6.39 15.90 -40.60
N THR A 14 -6.23 15.00 -41.56
CA THR A 14 -7.09 13.81 -41.71
C THR A 14 -6.78 12.77 -40.63
N VAL A 15 -7.72 11.85 -40.38
CA VAL A 15 -7.54 10.75 -39.42
C VAL A 15 -6.30 9.89 -39.73
N ALA A 16 -6.01 9.63 -41.00
CA ALA A 16 -4.83 8.84 -41.38
C ALA A 16 -3.51 9.57 -41.07
N GLU A 17 -3.47 10.89 -41.30
CA GLU A 17 -2.29 11.72 -40.98
C GLU A 17 -2.08 11.83 -39.47
N LEU A 18 -3.16 11.91 -38.68
CA LEU A 18 -3.11 11.87 -37.22
C LEU A 18 -2.67 10.51 -36.69
N GLU A 19 -3.21 9.40 -37.22
CA GLU A 19 -2.79 8.05 -36.86
C GLU A 19 -1.30 7.80 -37.13
N ASP A 20 -0.77 8.31 -38.24
CA ASP A 20 0.66 8.19 -38.57
C ASP A 20 1.55 9.16 -37.78
N ALA A 21 1.07 10.37 -37.48
CA ALA A 21 1.78 11.31 -36.62
C ALA A 21 1.88 10.80 -35.17
N VAL A 22 0.79 10.29 -34.58
CA VAL A 22 0.81 9.68 -33.23
C VAL A 22 1.81 8.52 -33.18
N LYS A 23 1.75 7.56 -34.12
CA LYS A 23 2.73 6.46 -34.20
C LYS A 23 4.17 6.97 -34.30
N ARG A 24 4.42 7.95 -35.17
CA ARG A 24 5.76 8.52 -35.40
C ARG A 24 6.29 9.19 -34.12
N HIS A 25 5.51 10.03 -33.46
CA HIS A 25 5.98 10.76 -32.28
C HIS A 25 6.07 9.85 -31.04
N ASN A 26 5.16 8.87 -30.89
CA ASN A 26 5.26 7.82 -29.86
C ASN A 26 6.56 7.01 -30.06
N ARG A 27 6.90 6.64 -31.30
CA ARG A 27 8.17 5.98 -31.62
C ARG A 27 9.40 6.87 -31.37
N LEU A 28 9.38 8.14 -31.78
CA LEU A 28 10.50 9.07 -31.59
C LEU A 28 10.82 9.28 -30.10
N TYR A 29 9.79 9.32 -29.26
CA TYR A 29 9.91 9.41 -27.81
C TYR A 29 10.47 8.11 -27.20
N TRP A 30 9.85 6.95 -27.48
CA TRP A 30 10.16 5.69 -26.78
C TRP A 30 11.24 4.80 -27.41
N VAL A 31 11.50 4.89 -28.72
CA VAL A 31 12.49 4.05 -29.44
C VAL A 31 13.73 4.85 -29.80
N ASP A 32 13.52 6.00 -30.46
CA ASP A 32 14.62 6.71 -31.11
C ASP A 32 15.26 7.78 -30.19
N ASN A 33 14.65 8.06 -29.02
CA ASN A 33 15.06 9.04 -28.00
C ASN A 33 15.38 10.44 -28.56
N ASP A 34 14.57 10.87 -29.53
CA ASP A 34 14.65 12.16 -30.24
C ASP A 34 13.26 12.81 -30.28
N PRO A 35 12.72 13.29 -29.14
CA PRO A 35 11.40 13.93 -29.09
C PRO A 35 11.39 15.24 -29.89
N GLN A 36 10.75 15.21 -31.06
CA GLN A 36 10.67 16.36 -31.99
C GLN A 36 9.50 17.32 -31.69
N ILE A 37 8.65 16.97 -30.74
CA ILE A 37 7.59 17.82 -30.16
C ILE A 37 7.60 17.61 -28.64
N SER A 38 7.13 18.60 -27.90
CA SER A 38 6.99 18.51 -26.43
C SER A 38 5.81 17.64 -26.02
N ASP A 39 5.82 17.12 -24.79
CA ASP A 39 4.74 16.26 -24.27
C ASP A 39 3.34 16.93 -24.41
N PRO A 40 3.14 18.22 -24.08
CA PRO A 40 1.85 18.90 -24.31
C PRO A 40 1.45 19.03 -25.79
N GLU A 41 2.41 19.02 -26.72
CA GLU A 41 2.13 19.00 -28.17
C GLU A 41 1.80 17.59 -28.66
N PHE A 42 2.34 16.55 -28.03
CA PHE A 42 1.97 15.16 -28.26
C PHE A 42 0.57 14.88 -27.72
N ASP A 43 0.22 15.38 -26.53
CA ASP A 43 -1.13 15.27 -25.97
C ASP A 43 -2.18 15.93 -26.88
N ARG A 44 -1.91 17.15 -27.40
CA ARG A 44 -2.76 17.80 -28.41
C ARG A 44 -2.92 17.00 -29.70
N LEU A 45 -1.86 16.31 -30.13
CA LEU A 45 -1.89 15.44 -31.31
C LEU A 45 -2.72 14.17 -31.07
N VAL A 46 -2.59 13.57 -29.89
CA VAL A 46 -3.38 12.41 -29.44
C VAL A 46 -4.86 12.80 -29.29
N GLU A 47 -5.15 13.97 -28.72
CA GLU A 47 -6.52 14.43 -28.54
C GLU A 47 -7.17 14.75 -29.89
N ALA A 48 -6.46 15.42 -30.81
CA ALA A 48 -6.95 15.63 -32.18
C ALA A 48 -7.30 14.32 -32.91
N LEU A 49 -6.59 13.22 -32.63
CA LEU A 49 -6.95 11.88 -33.10
C LEU A 49 -8.20 11.34 -32.37
N ARG A 50 -8.23 11.43 -31.03
CA ARG A 50 -9.34 10.99 -30.18
C ARG A 50 -10.66 11.65 -30.55
N THR A 51 -10.68 12.98 -30.74
CA THR A 51 -11.86 13.73 -31.20
C THR A 51 -12.40 13.24 -32.54
N LYS A 52 -11.53 12.85 -33.48
CA LYS A 52 -11.94 12.45 -34.84
C LYS A 52 -12.22 10.95 -35.00
N LYS A 53 -11.62 10.10 -34.16
CA LYS A 53 -11.83 8.65 -34.17
C LYS A 53 -11.51 8.05 -32.79
N PRO A 54 -12.47 8.09 -31.84
CA PRO A 54 -12.29 7.55 -30.49
C PRO A 54 -11.90 6.06 -30.49
N ASP A 55 -12.47 5.28 -31.41
CA ASP A 55 -12.19 3.85 -31.59
C ASP A 55 -10.93 3.58 -32.44
N SER A 56 -9.98 4.52 -32.53
CA SER A 56 -8.74 4.26 -33.26
C SER A 56 -7.87 3.26 -32.49
N PRO A 57 -7.46 2.13 -33.10
CA PRO A 57 -6.56 1.17 -32.44
C PRO A 57 -5.18 1.78 -32.13
N VAL A 58 -4.85 2.93 -32.71
CA VAL A 58 -3.62 3.68 -32.41
C VAL A 58 -3.66 4.30 -31.01
N LEU A 59 -4.84 4.68 -30.51
CA LEU A 59 -4.99 5.29 -29.18
C LEU A 59 -4.73 4.27 -28.06
N ALA A 60 -5.16 3.02 -28.25
CA ALA A 60 -4.83 1.90 -27.36
C ALA A 60 -3.36 1.44 -27.47
N ALA A 61 -2.63 1.93 -28.48
CA ALA A 61 -1.23 1.62 -28.77
C ALA A 61 -0.28 2.80 -28.45
N ILE A 62 -0.70 3.74 -27.60
CA ILE A 62 0.18 4.81 -27.09
C ILE A 62 1.05 4.24 -25.96
N GLY A 63 2.28 4.74 -25.82
CA GLY A 63 3.28 4.19 -24.90
C GLY A 63 4.25 3.22 -25.58
N PRO A 64 5.19 2.62 -24.81
CA PRO A 64 6.32 1.88 -25.37
C PRO A 64 5.92 0.64 -26.18
N VAL A 65 4.86 -0.07 -25.77
CA VAL A 65 4.38 -1.28 -26.47
C VAL A 65 4.00 -0.96 -27.92
N GLY A 66 3.09 0.00 -28.14
CA GLY A 66 2.65 0.37 -29.49
C GLY A 66 3.58 1.34 -30.23
N ALA A 67 4.62 1.86 -29.58
CA ALA A 67 5.80 2.42 -30.24
C ALA A 67 6.66 1.33 -30.93
N GLY A 68 6.39 0.05 -30.66
CA GLY A 68 7.20 -1.07 -31.13
C GLY A 68 8.52 -1.22 -30.37
N VAL A 69 8.59 -0.72 -29.13
CA VAL A 69 9.72 -0.98 -28.24
C VAL A 69 9.65 -2.44 -27.81
N ASP A 70 10.69 -3.21 -28.12
CA ASP A 70 10.96 -4.42 -27.37
C ASP A 70 11.34 -4.00 -25.94
N LEU A 71 10.37 -4.06 -25.03
CA LEU A 71 10.57 -3.72 -23.62
C LEU A 71 11.63 -4.61 -22.96
N SER A 72 11.99 -5.75 -23.56
CA SER A 72 13.11 -6.57 -23.10
C SER A 72 14.49 -5.97 -23.42
N GLU A 73 14.62 -5.00 -24.35
CA GLU A 73 15.82 -4.18 -24.53
C GLU A 73 15.80 -2.92 -23.65
N HIS A 74 14.65 -2.24 -23.52
CA HIS A 74 14.56 -1.04 -22.67
C HIS A 74 14.72 -1.34 -21.17
N LEU A 75 14.19 -2.48 -20.70
CA LEU A 75 14.33 -2.91 -19.31
C LEU A 75 15.69 -3.58 -19.00
N GLN A 76 16.66 -3.60 -19.92
CA GLN A 76 18.04 -4.05 -19.65
C GLN A 76 18.84 -3.01 -18.84
N GLY A 77 18.39 -2.78 -17.62
CA GLY A 77 18.99 -1.86 -16.65
C GLY A 77 18.02 -1.53 -15.51
N GLU A 78 16.72 -1.51 -15.80
CA GLU A 78 15.67 -1.19 -14.84
C GLU A 78 15.26 -2.42 -14.02
N GLN A 79 15.34 -2.31 -12.70
CA GLN A 79 14.92 -3.39 -11.78
C GLN A 79 13.44 -3.32 -11.43
N GLN A 80 12.71 -2.32 -11.89
CA GLN A 80 11.34 -2.00 -11.46
C GLN A 80 10.36 -2.03 -12.64
N VAL A 81 9.13 -2.46 -12.38
CA VAL A 81 8.06 -2.57 -13.39
C VAL A 81 6.78 -1.95 -12.85
N PRO A 82 6.20 -0.92 -13.49
CA PRO A 82 4.92 -0.36 -13.07
C PRO A 82 3.75 -1.32 -13.35
N HIS A 83 2.79 -1.32 -12.44
CA HIS A 83 1.55 -2.10 -12.49
C HIS A 83 0.36 -1.17 -12.70
N ASP A 84 -0.22 -1.23 -13.89
CA ASP A 84 -1.46 -0.54 -14.24
C ASP A 84 -2.42 -1.51 -14.94
N PRO A 85 -3.63 -1.76 -14.40
CA PRO A 85 -4.11 -1.38 -13.07
C PRO A 85 -3.24 -1.97 -11.93
N PRO A 86 -3.20 -1.35 -10.73
CA PRO A 86 -2.41 -1.85 -9.61
C PRO A 86 -2.71 -3.30 -9.19
N MET A 87 -1.69 -4.01 -8.71
CA MET A 87 -1.82 -5.31 -8.05
C MET A 87 -2.16 -5.12 -6.56
N LEU A 88 -3.45 -4.98 -6.26
CA LEU A 88 -3.96 -4.76 -4.90
C LEU A 88 -3.80 -5.98 -3.97
N SER A 89 -4.01 -5.78 -2.67
CA SER A 89 -4.17 -6.88 -1.71
C SER A 89 -5.64 -7.29 -1.60
N LEU A 90 -5.96 -8.36 -0.87
CA LEU A 90 -7.34 -8.74 -0.56
C LEU A 90 -7.74 -8.22 0.82
N ASP A 91 -9.03 -7.87 0.98
CA ASP A 91 -9.65 -7.71 2.29
C ASP A 91 -9.75 -9.08 3.00
N LYS A 92 -9.91 -9.10 4.32
CA LYS A 92 -9.78 -10.32 5.13
C LYS A 92 -10.92 -10.49 6.12
N CYS A 93 -11.49 -11.69 6.18
CA CYS A 93 -12.38 -12.09 7.28
C CYS A 93 -11.82 -13.32 8.03
N TYR A 94 -12.31 -13.50 9.25
CA TYR A 94 -11.94 -14.58 10.17
C TYR A 94 -13.19 -15.27 10.75
N ASP A 95 -14.37 -15.05 10.17
CA ASP A 95 -15.65 -15.52 10.68
C ASP A 95 -16.69 -15.58 9.55
N GLU A 96 -17.63 -16.51 9.68
CA GLU A 96 -18.72 -16.74 8.72
C GLU A 96 -19.63 -15.51 8.58
N GLU A 97 -19.91 -14.81 9.69
CA GLU A 97 -20.81 -13.65 9.71
C GLU A 97 -20.29 -12.52 8.79
N THR A 98 -19.00 -12.23 8.84
CA THR A 98 -18.35 -11.24 7.98
C THR A 98 -18.32 -11.69 6.51
N LEU A 99 -18.12 -12.99 6.24
CA LEU A 99 -18.21 -13.54 4.87
C LEU A 99 -19.64 -13.42 4.31
N LEU A 100 -20.66 -13.73 5.11
CA LEU A 100 -22.07 -13.58 4.73
C LEU A 100 -22.43 -12.12 4.46
N LYS A 101 -21.99 -11.18 5.31
CA LYS A 101 -22.14 -9.73 5.11
C LYS A 101 -21.40 -9.22 3.87
N TRP A 102 -20.33 -9.87 3.43
CA TRP A 102 -19.67 -9.56 2.17
C TRP A 102 -20.51 -10.07 0.98
N PHE A 103 -21.01 -11.30 1.04
CA PHE A 103 -21.83 -11.91 -0.01
C PHE A 103 -23.14 -11.13 -0.24
N GLU A 104 -23.74 -10.57 0.81
CA GLU A 104 -24.96 -9.75 0.75
C GLU A 104 -24.83 -8.42 -0.02
N LYS A 105 -23.63 -8.07 -0.50
CA LYS A 105 -23.38 -6.83 -1.26
C LYS A 105 -23.61 -6.97 -2.77
N PHE A 106 -23.81 -8.18 -3.27
CA PHE A 106 -23.98 -8.48 -4.70
C PHE A 106 -25.03 -9.57 -4.95
N GLU A 107 -25.51 -9.68 -6.19
CA GLU A 107 -26.44 -10.72 -6.64
C GLU A 107 -25.71 -11.86 -7.38
N GLY A 108 -26.29 -13.07 -7.31
CA GLY A 108 -25.73 -14.27 -7.94
C GLY A 108 -24.87 -15.12 -6.99
N THR A 109 -23.78 -15.66 -7.53
CA THR A 109 -22.88 -16.61 -6.87
C THR A 109 -21.48 -16.04 -6.66
N ALA A 110 -20.65 -16.71 -5.87
CA ALA A 110 -19.22 -16.43 -5.79
C ALA A 110 -18.42 -17.57 -6.41
N VAL A 111 -17.18 -17.30 -6.82
CA VAL A 111 -16.15 -18.33 -7.05
C VAL A 111 -15.27 -18.41 -5.81
N ALA A 112 -15.04 -19.62 -5.32
CA ALA A 112 -14.18 -19.92 -4.19
C ALA A 112 -12.95 -20.71 -4.65
N SER A 113 -11.75 -20.26 -4.27
CA SER A 113 -10.48 -20.92 -4.58
C SER A 113 -9.53 -20.93 -3.37
N PRO A 114 -8.64 -21.94 -3.21
CA PRO A 114 -7.67 -21.94 -2.14
C PRO A 114 -6.72 -20.75 -2.26
N LYS A 115 -6.50 -20.04 -1.14
CA LYS A 115 -5.57 -18.94 -1.09
C LYS A 115 -4.14 -19.47 -0.95
N ILE A 116 -3.43 -19.55 -2.07
CA ILE A 116 -2.03 -20.01 -2.14
C ILE A 116 -1.12 -19.10 -1.29
N ASP A 117 -0.17 -19.69 -0.57
CA ASP A 117 0.84 -18.95 0.21
C ASP A 117 2.17 -18.89 -0.56
N GLY A 118 2.31 -17.91 -1.45
CA GLY A 118 3.46 -17.80 -2.36
C GLY A 118 3.91 -16.36 -2.61
N VAL A 119 4.24 -16.06 -3.86
CA VAL A 119 4.60 -14.73 -4.33
C VAL A 119 3.74 -14.36 -5.51
N ALA A 120 2.92 -13.32 -5.36
CA ALA A 120 2.14 -12.75 -6.44
C ALA A 120 3.05 -12.24 -7.58
N VAL A 121 2.83 -12.78 -8.78
CA VAL A 121 3.56 -12.51 -10.02
C VAL A 121 2.58 -12.10 -11.12
N SER A 122 3.01 -11.14 -11.93
CA SER A 122 2.35 -10.67 -13.15
C SER A 122 3.18 -11.10 -14.36
N LEU A 123 2.52 -11.59 -15.41
CA LEU A 123 3.08 -12.12 -16.66
C LEU A 123 2.46 -11.39 -17.84
N ARG A 124 3.25 -10.63 -18.60
CA ARG A 124 2.78 -9.86 -19.77
C ARG A 124 3.21 -10.54 -21.07
N TYR A 125 2.26 -10.68 -21.98
CA TYR A 125 2.45 -11.29 -23.29
C TYR A 125 2.28 -10.25 -24.40
N ASP A 126 3.15 -10.30 -25.40
CA ASP A 126 3.21 -9.31 -26.48
C ASP A 126 2.19 -9.59 -27.60
N ALA A 127 2.25 -8.78 -28.66
CA ALA A 127 1.45 -8.92 -29.88
C ALA A 127 1.64 -10.25 -30.63
N ASP A 128 2.77 -10.95 -30.41
CA ASP A 128 3.09 -12.28 -30.94
C ASP A 128 2.71 -13.40 -29.95
N GLY A 129 2.06 -13.06 -28.83
CA GLY A 129 1.68 -13.98 -27.75
C GLY A 129 2.85 -14.51 -26.95
N ARG A 130 4.00 -13.82 -26.89
CA ARG A 130 5.22 -14.27 -26.19
C ARG A 130 5.37 -13.58 -24.83
N LEU A 131 5.81 -14.35 -23.82
CA LEU A 131 6.12 -13.80 -22.50
C LEU A 131 7.34 -12.88 -22.57
N PHE A 132 7.12 -11.57 -22.50
CA PHE A 132 8.18 -10.55 -22.63
C PHE A 132 8.54 -9.87 -21.30
N VAL A 133 7.58 -9.74 -20.37
CA VAL A 133 7.82 -9.20 -19.03
C VAL A 133 7.17 -10.10 -17.97
N ALA A 134 7.92 -10.40 -16.91
CA ALA A 134 7.34 -10.89 -15.66
C ALA A 134 7.83 -10.04 -14.49
N ALA A 135 6.93 -9.73 -13.55
CA ALA A 135 7.20 -8.86 -12.41
C ALA A 135 6.58 -9.39 -11.12
N THR A 136 7.26 -9.18 -9.99
CA THR A 136 6.65 -9.38 -8.66
C THR A 136 5.64 -8.28 -8.36
N ARG A 137 4.73 -8.48 -7.40
CA ARG A 137 3.82 -7.43 -6.92
C ARG A 137 4.52 -6.17 -6.40
N GLY A 138 5.66 -6.32 -5.71
CA GLY A 138 6.34 -5.22 -5.03
C GLY A 138 5.42 -4.41 -4.11
N THR A 139 5.31 -3.11 -4.36
CA THR A 139 4.43 -2.17 -3.61
C THR A 139 2.94 -2.29 -3.99
N GLY A 140 2.61 -3.09 -5.01
CA GLY A 140 1.29 -3.15 -5.64
C GLY A 140 1.14 -2.17 -6.81
N ARG A 141 1.89 -1.05 -6.82
CA ARG A 141 1.99 -0.14 -7.97
C ARG A 141 3.29 -0.31 -8.77
N VAL A 142 4.36 -0.77 -8.13
CA VAL A 142 5.65 -1.03 -8.75
C VAL A 142 6.20 -2.34 -8.23
N GLY A 143 6.47 -3.25 -9.16
CA GLY A 143 7.08 -4.56 -8.97
C GLY A 143 8.59 -4.56 -9.19
N GLU A 144 9.23 -5.69 -8.90
CA GLU A 144 10.60 -6.00 -9.36
C GLU A 144 10.56 -6.89 -10.61
N LEU A 145 11.39 -6.59 -11.61
CA LEU A 145 11.54 -7.35 -12.85
C LEU A 145 12.17 -8.73 -12.59
N ILE A 146 11.49 -9.81 -13.00
CA ILE A 146 11.90 -11.21 -12.77
C ILE A 146 11.75 -12.10 -14.02
N THR A 147 11.55 -11.53 -15.22
CA THR A 147 11.35 -12.25 -16.50
C THR A 147 12.33 -13.41 -16.69
N GLY A 148 13.63 -13.17 -16.50
CA GLY A 148 14.66 -14.18 -16.70
C GLY A 148 14.50 -15.42 -15.82
N ASN A 149 14.04 -15.23 -14.58
CA ASN A 149 13.84 -16.27 -13.57
C ASN A 149 12.52 -17.02 -13.84
N VAL A 150 11.45 -16.27 -14.14
CA VAL A 150 10.13 -16.83 -14.46
C VAL A 150 10.16 -17.68 -15.72
N MET A 151 10.97 -17.33 -16.73
CA MET A 151 11.20 -18.16 -17.92
C MET A 151 11.79 -19.56 -17.64
N ARG A 152 12.20 -19.84 -16.39
CA ARG A 152 12.69 -21.14 -15.90
C ARG A 152 11.67 -21.92 -15.08
N ILE A 153 10.52 -21.34 -14.76
CA ILE A 153 9.38 -22.04 -14.16
C ILE A 153 8.80 -22.99 -15.22
N GLU A 154 8.62 -24.26 -14.87
CA GLU A 154 8.27 -25.31 -15.84
C GLU A 154 6.86 -25.15 -16.41
N ASN A 155 5.90 -24.77 -15.56
CA ASN A 155 4.47 -24.67 -15.90
C ASN A 155 4.02 -23.25 -16.27
N VAL A 156 4.94 -22.36 -16.66
CA VAL A 156 4.61 -21.05 -17.24
C VAL A 156 4.69 -21.15 -18.77
N PRO A 157 3.58 -20.97 -19.51
CA PRO A 157 3.60 -20.84 -20.96
C PRO A 157 4.55 -19.72 -21.39
N ARG A 158 5.51 -20.02 -22.27
CA ARG A 158 6.39 -18.98 -22.86
C ARG A 158 5.73 -18.28 -24.06
N THR A 159 4.74 -18.95 -24.64
CA THR A 159 3.94 -18.51 -25.79
C THR A 159 2.52 -19.00 -25.58
N ILE A 160 1.54 -18.17 -25.93
CA ILE A 160 0.10 -18.43 -25.77
C ILE A 160 -0.64 -18.13 -27.09
N ASP A 161 -1.82 -18.70 -27.31
CA ASP A 161 -2.63 -18.50 -28.53
C ASP A 161 -3.57 -17.28 -28.41
N THR A 162 -3.00 -16.18 -27.92
CA THR A 162 -3.63 -14.85 -27.76
C THR A 162 -2.51 -13.81 -27.57
N HIS A 163 -2.84 -12.53 -27.49
CA HIS A 163 -1.86 -11.45 -27.45
C HIS A 163 -2.30 -10.27 -26.57
N ASP A 164 -1.33 -9.44 -26.19
CA ASP A 164 -1.54 -8.19 -25.43
C ASP A 164 -2.31 -8.36 -24.09
N ILE A 165 -2.04 -9.45 -23.36
CA ILE A 165 -2.64 -9.74 -22.05
C ILE A 165 -1.64 -9.64 -20.89
N GLU A 166 -2.17 -9.40 -19.69
CA GLU A 166 -1.43 -9.59 -18.43
C GLU A 166 -2.11 -10.67 -17.57
N VAL A 167 -1.47 -11.83 -17.42
CA VAL A 167 -1.91 -12.91 -16.53
C VAL A 167 -1.33 -12.71 -15.13
N ARG A 168 -2.18 -12.77 -14.11
CA ARG A 168 -1.79 -12.66 -12.70
C ARG A 168 -1.98 -13.99 -11.98
N GLY A 169 -1.04 -14.28 -11.09
CA GLY A 169 -1.01 -15.55 -10.39
C GLY A 169 -0.09 -15.55 -9.18
N GLU A 170 0.01 -16.70 -8.52
CA GLU A 170 0.92 -16.92 -7.40
C GLU A 170 2.00 -17.92 -7.82
N ALA A 171 3.26 -17.49 -7.79
CA ALA A 171 4.40 -18.40 -7.84
C ALA A 171 4.56 -19.05 -6.47
N TYR A 172 4.78 -20.36 -6.40
CA TYR A 172 4.85 -21.12 -5.16
C TYR A 172 5.90 -22.24 -5.23
N MET A 173 6.30 -22.73 -4.06
CA MET A 173 7.17 -23.89 -3.90
C MET A 173 6.31 -25.13 -3.62
N PRO A 174 6.38 -26.20 -4.42
CA PRO A 174 5.72 -27.45 -4.10
C PRO A 174 6.23 -28.01 -2.78
N LEU A 175 5.33 -28.47 -1.90
CA LEU A 175 5.69 -28.96 -0.58
C LEU A 175 6.60 -30.19 -0.66
N SER A 176 6.32 -31.13 -1.56
CA SER A 176 7.14 -32.31 -1.83
C SER A 176 8.59 -31.96 -2.18
N VAL A 177 8.79 -30.94 -3.02
CA VAL A 177 10.12 -30.43 -3.40
C VAL A 177 10.82 -29.75 -2.22
N PHE A 178 10.07 -28.98 -1.43
CA PHE A 178 10.60 -28.35 -0.21
C PHE A 178 11.03 -29.39 0.84
N GLU A 179 10.19 -30.39 1.11
CA GLU A 179 10.45 -31.46 2.07
C GLU A 179 11.63 -32.34 1.64
N GLU A 180 11.75 -32.66 0.34
CA GLU A 180 12.84 -33.48 -0.19
C GLU A 180 14.20 -32.75 -0.14
N ARG A 181 14.23 -31.43 -0.43
CA ARG A 181 15.48 -30.74 -0.81
C ARG A 181 15.90 -29.58 0.07
N PHE A 182 14.97 -28.94 0.78
CA PHE A 182 15.20 -27.60 1.35
C PHE A 182 14.81 -27.47 2.84
N LYS A 183 14.01 -28.39 3.38
CA LYS A 183 13.49 -28.35 4.75
C LYS A 183 14.56 -28.35 5.86
N GLU A 184 15.77 -28.85 5.59
CA GLU A 184 16.89 -28.79 6.54
C GLU A 184 17.58 -27.41 6.59
N GLU A 185 17.50 -26.63 5.51
CA GLU A 185 18.19 -25.33 5.36
C GLU A 185 17.24 -24.12 5.48
N TYR A 186 15.96 -24.30 5.14
CA TYR A 186 14.96 -23.22 5.05
C TYR A 186 13.71 -23.57 5.84
N SER A 187 13.11 -22.55 6.48
CA SER A 187 11.92 -22.70 7.34
C SER A 187 10.59 -22.36 6.67
N SER A 188 10.59 -21.83 5.44
CA SER A 188 9.35 -21.41 4.77
C SER A 188 9.44 -21.59 3.24
N PRO A 189 8.55 -22.41 2.64
CA PRO A 189 8.38 -22.53 1.19
C PRO A 189 8.12 -21.17 0.50
N ARG A 190 7.30 -20.32 1.11
CA ARG A 190 7.03 -18.95 0.62
C ARG A 190 8.30 -18.10 0.50
N ASN A 191 9.11 -18.05 1.56
CA ASN A 191 10.36 -17.27 1.56
C ASN A 191 11.38 -17.82 0.56
N LEU A 192 11.46 -19.14 0.44
CA LEU A 192 12.33 -19.79 -0.54
C LEU A 192 11.92 -19.44 -1.98
N THR A 193 10.61 -19.41 -2.27
CA THR A 193 10.06 -18.95 -3.56
C THR A 193 10.48 -17.52 -3.86
N ALA A 194 10.32 -16.60 -2.90
CA ALA A 194 10.71 -15.21 -3.05
C ALA A 194 12.23 -15.04 -3.31
N GLY A 195 13.07 -15.88 -2.70
CA GLY A 195 14.51 -15.93 -2.98
C GLY A 195 14.81 -16.46 -4.38
N ALA A 196 14.21 -17.58 -4.77
CA ALA A 196 14.43 -18.26 -6.05
C ALA A 196 14.06 -17.39 -7.26
N LEU A 197 13.01 -16.57 -7.14
CA LEU A 197 12.60 -15.62 -8.19
C LEU A 197 13.54 -14.41 -8.35
N LYS A 198 14.42 -14.16 -7.37
CA LYS A 198 15.32 -12.98 -7.32
C LYS A 198 16.80 -13.34 -7.43
N LEU A 199 17.12 -14.54 -7.91
CA LEU A 199 18.49 -14.98 -8.12
C LEU A 199 19.14 -14.21 -9.28
N LYS A 200 20.34 -13.67 -9.03
CA LYS A 200 21.11 -12.89 -10.02
C LYS A 200 21.47 -13.68 -11.28
N ASN A 201 21.59 -14.99 -11.17
CA ASN A 201 21.75 -15.90 -12.29
C ASN A 201 20.42 -16.65 -12.47
N PRO A 202 19.59 -16.29 -13.46
CA PRO A 202 18.27 -16.89 -13.59
C PRO A 202 18.28 -18.39 -13.84
N GLN A 203 19.37 -18.95 -14.38
CA GLN A 203 19.49 -20.40 -14.62
C GLN A 203 19.41 -21.22 -13.32
N GLU A 204 19.78 -20.63 -12.18
CA GLU A 204 19.71 -21.31 -10.88
C GLU A 204 18.27 -21.50 -10.40
N THR A 205 17.32 -20.62 -10.81
CA THR A 205 15.89 -20.72 -10.45
C THR A 205 15.27 -22.07 -10.84
N ALA A 206 15.71 -22.67 -11.95
CA ALA A 206 15.24 -24.00 -12.37
C ALA A 206 15.50 -25.10 -11.31
N GLY A 207 16.59 -24.99 -10.56
CA GLY A 207 16.96 -25.97 -9.53
C GLY A 207 16.03 -26.00 -8.32
N TYR A 208 15.26 -24.92 -8.12
CA TYR A 208 14.34 -24.78 -6.99
C TYR A 208 12.98 -25.43 -7.24
N GLY A 209 12.60 -25.75 -8.48
CA GLY A 209 11.32 -26.40 -8.77
C GLY A 209 10.08 -25.55 -8.45
N VAL A 210 10.21 -24.21 -8.45
CA VAL A 210 9.09 -23.27 -8.33
C VAL A 210 8.07 -23.53 -9.43
N ARG A 211 6.79 -23.45 -9.08
CA ARG A 211 5.63 -23.51 -9.99
C ARG A 211 4.80 -22.24 -9.89
N PHE A 212 3.85 -22.07 -10.81
CA PHE A 212 2.94 -20.94 -10.86
C PHE A 212 1.48 -21.41 -10.98
N PHE A 213 0.55 -20.74 -10.32
CA PHE A 213 -0.89 -20.88 -10.56
C PHE A 213 -1.48 -19.54 -11.02
N ALA A 214 -2.21 -19.54 -12.14
CA ALA A 214 -2.97 -18.38 -12.59
C ALA A 214 -4.28 -18.20 -11.79
N TYR A 215 -4.69 -16.96 -11.56
CA TYR A 215 -5.96 -16.60 -10.91
C TYR A 215 -6.63 -15.32 -11.46
N ASP A 216 -6.00 -14.59 -12.37
CA ASP A 216 -6.61 -13.42 -13.03
C ASP A 216 -5.99 -13.17 -14.40
N VAL A 217 -6.69 -12.40 -15.23
CA VAL A 217 -6.15 -11.87 -16.49
C VAL A 217 -6.73 -10.47 -16.78
N LEU A 218 -5.90 -9.64 -17.41
CA LEU A 218 -6.23 -8.32 -17.95
C LEU A 218 -6.01 -8.32 -19.47
N GLY A 219 -6.70 -7.42 -20.17
CA GLY A 219 -6.70 -7.34 -21.64
C GLY A 219 -7.88 -8.05 -22.32
N VAL A 220 -8.57 -8.94 -21.60
CA VAL A 220 -9.76 -9.66 -22.08
C VAL A 220 -10.94 -9.46 -21.12
N ALA A 221 -12.13 -9.22 -21.68
CA ALA A 221 -13.37 -9.08 -20.92
C ALA A 221 -14.12 -10.41 -20.83
N PHE A 222 -14.69 -10.69 -19.66
CA PHE A 222 -15.50 -11.88 -19.38
C PHE A 222 -16.82 -11.47 -18.73
N ASP A 223 -17.83 -12.34 -18.85
CA ASP A 223 -19.12 -12.20 -18.16
C ASP A 223 -19.01 -12.74 -16.72
N THR A 224 -18.37 -13.89 -16.53
CA THR A 224 -18.15 -14.48 -15.20
C THR A 224 -16.68 -14.80 -14.90
N GLU A 225 -16.37 -14.91 -13.62
CA GLU A 225 -15.07 -15.36 -13.12
C GLU A 225 -14.82 -16.82 -13.47
N ALA A 226 -15.87 -17.66 -13.49
CA ALA A 226 -15.80 -19.04 -13.95
C ALA A 226 -15.35 -19.17 -15.42
N ASP A 227 -15.86 -18.31 -16.31
CA ASP A 227 -15.45 -18.27 -17.72
C ASP A 227 -13.97 -17.88 -17.85
N LYS A 228 -13.54 -16.86 -17.09
CA LYS A 228 -12.15 -16.40 -17.03
C LYS A 228 -11.19 -17.52 -16.60
N MET A 229 -11.53 -18.26 -15.55
CA MET A 229 -10.72 -19.36 -15.04
C MET A 229 -10.64 -20.51 -16.05
N THR A 230 -11.77 -20.87 -16.68
CA THR A 230 -11.82 -21.88 -17.75
C THR A 230 -10.95 -21.48 -18.94
N TRP A 231 -11.01 -20.21 -19.35
CA TRP A 231 -10.21 -19.69 -20.47
C TRP A 231 -8.69 -19.69 -20.17
N LEU A 232 -8.28 -19.43 -18.93
CA LEU A 232 -6.88 -19.55 -18.50
C LEU A 232 -6.37 -21.00 -18.61
N GLU A 233 -7.20 -21.99 -18.31
CA GLU A 233 -6.89 -23.42 -18.47
C GLU A 233 -6.75 -23.80 -19.95
N GLU A 234 -7.68 -23.34 -20.80
CA GLU A 234 -7.63 -23.53 -22.27
C GLU A 234 -6.38 -22.90 -22.89
N LEU A 235 -5.89 -21.79 -22.33
CA LEU A 235 -4.67 -21.10 -22.73
C LEU A 235 -3.37 -21.79 -22.25
N GLY A 236 -3.50 -22.87 -21.47
CA GLY A 236 -2.39 -23.72 -21.04
C GLY A 236 -1.76 -23.36 -19.70
N PHE A 237 -2.43 -22.56 -18.85
CA PHE A 237 -1.99 -22.33 -17.48
C PHE A 237 -2.54 -23.39 -16.52
N ASP A 238 -1.71 -23.82 -15.57
CA ASP A 238 -2.23 -24.39 -14.32
C ASP A 238 -2.98 -23.27 -13.56
N THR A 239 -4.26 -23.42 -13.29
CA THR A 239 -5.07 -22.51 -12.48
C THR A 239 -5.14 -22.94 -11.01
N VAL A 240 -5.46 -22.00 -10.11
CA VAL A 240 -5.90 -22.39 -8.76
C VAL A 240 -7.21 -23.18 -8.86
N ASP A 241 -7.34 -24.28 -8.10
CA ASP A 241 -8.63 -24.97 -7.91
C ASP A 241 -9.73 -23.95 -7.64
N TRP A 242 -10.81 -23.98 -8.42
CA TRP A 242 -11.92 -23.06 -8.27
C TRP A 242 -13.25 -23.81 -8.31
N ARG A 243 -14.27 -23.22 -7.67
CA ARG A 243 -15.64 -23.72 -7.71
C ARG A 243 -16.64 -22.59 -7.51
N GLU A 244 -17.77 -22.66 -8.21
CA GLU A 244 -18.89 -21.77 -8.00
C GLU A 244 -19.67 -22.16 -6.72
N VAL A 245 -20.05 -21.15 -5.92
CA VAL A 245 -20.68 -21.33 -4.61
C VAL A 245 -21.86 -20.38 -4.39
N ASP A 246 -22.98 -20.97 -3.95
CA ASP A 246 -24.15 -20.27 -3.45
C ASP A 246 -23.96 -19.83 -1.99
N LYS A 247 -24.70 -18.80 -1.55
CA LYS A 247 -24.72 -18.31 -0.16
C LYS A 247 -24.75 -19.42 0.92
N PRO A 248 -25.59 -20.48 0.84
CA PRO A 248 -25.66 -21.51 1.86
C PRO A 248 -24.47 -22.48 1.90
N LYS A 249 -23.58 -22.42 0.90
CA LYS A 249 -22.42 -23.32 0.76
C LYS A 249 -21.09 -22.64 1.07
N LEU A 250 -21.09 -21.36 1.45
CA LEU A 250 -19.87 -20.58 1.70
C LEU A 250 -19.00 -21.23 2.78
N GLN A 251 -19.52 -21.40 4.00
CA GLN A 251 -18.78 -22.04 5.09
C GLN A 251 -18.42 -23.49 4.78
N HIS A 252 -19.35 -24.28 4.25
CA HIS A 252 -19.10 -25.67 3.86
C HIS A 252 -17.93 -25.79 2.86
N THR A 253 -17.84 -24.87 1.90
CA THR A 253 -16.72 -24.84 0.94
C THR A 253 -15.40 -24.50 1.61
N PHE A 254 -15.41 -23.58 2.59
CA PHE A 254 -14.23 -23.27 3.38
C PHE A 254 -13.75 -24.49 4.16
N ASP A 255 -14.66 -25.18 4.86
CA ASP A 255 -14.38 -26.37 5.65
C ASP A 255 -13.82 -27.52 4.78
N GLU A 256 -14.36 -27.72 3.57
CA GLU A 256 -13.84 -28.69 2.61
C GLU A 256 -12.43 -28.35 2.09
N ILE A 257 -12.12 -27.06 1.87
CA ILE A 257 -10.78 -26.64 1.45
C ILE A 257 -9.78 -26.81 2.61
N ASP A 258 -10.13 -26.39 3.83
CA ASP A 258 -9.29 -26.56 5.02
C ASP A 258 -9.00 -28.05 5.30
N ALA A 259 -10.03 -28.90 5.27
CA ALA A 259 -9.86 -30.36 5.40
C ALA A 259 -8.94 -30.96 4.32
N SER A 260 -8.89 -30.37 3.12
CA SER A 260 -8.01 -30.79 2.03
C SER A 260 -6.56 -30.28 2.14
N ARG A 261 -6.27 -29.32 3.02
CA ARG A 261 -4.96 -28.63 3.15
C ARG A 261 -3.77 -29.60 3.21
N ARG A 262 -3.89 -30.70 3.98
CA ARG A 262 -2.82 -31.71 4.17
C ARG A 262 -2.60 -32.65 2.98
N ALA A 263 -3.51 -32.68 2.01
CA ALA A 263 -3.44 -33.55 0.83
C ALA A 263 -2.91 -32.81 -0.42
N ARG A 264 -2.68 -31.50 -0.31
CA ARG A 264 -2.25 -30.64 -1.42
C ARG A 264 -0.75 -30.38 -1.33
N ASP A 265 -0.11 -30.33 -2.50
CA ASP A 265 1.34 -30.18 -2.61
C ASP A 265 1.81 -28.72 -2.55
N TYR A 266 1.13 -27.87 -1.79
CA TYR A 266 1.42 -26.43 -1.68
C TYR A 266 0.87 -25.83 -0.39
N GLU A 267 1.53 -24.79 0.11
CA GLU A 267 1.02 -24.03 1.25
C GLU A 267 -0.19 -23.17 0.85
N MET A 268 -1.13 -23.07 1.78
CA MET A 268 -2.31 -22.22 1.67
C MET A 268 -2.65 -21.61 3.02
N ASP A 269 -3.16 -20.39 3.00
CA ASP A 269 -3.39 -19.57 4.19
C ASP A 269 -4.86 -19.10 4.35
N GLY A 270 -5.76 -19.63 3.52
CA GLY A 270 -7.21 -19.44 3.58
C GLY A 270 -7.91 -19.85 2.29
N VAL A 271 -9.09 -19.27 2.07
CA VAL A 271 -9.88 -19.36 0.83
C VAL A 271 -10.17 -17.96 0.32
N VAL A 272 -9.97 -17.71 -0.97
CA VAL A 272 -10.43 -16.49 -1.64
C VAL A 272 -11.84 -16.73 -2.15
N TYR A 273 -12.75 -15.81 -1.81
CA TYR A 273 -14.05 -15.70 -2.47
C TYR A 273 -14.03 -14.46 -3.37
N ARG A 274 -14.62 -14.57 -4.55
CA ARG A 274 -14.78 -13.48 -5.52
C ARG A 274 -16.20 -13.51 -6.08
N ALA A 275 -16.86 -12.36 -6.25
CA ALA A 275 -18.18 -12.32 -6.88
C ALA A 275 -18.08 -12.88 -8.31
N ASN A 276 -18.96 -13.83 -8.69
CA ASN A 276 -18.82 -14.55 -9.95
C ASN A 276 -19.12 -13.64 -11.16
N SER A 277 -20.17 -12.81 -11.09
CA SER A 277 -20.50 -11.85 -12.16
C SER A 277 -19.45 -10.74 -12.24
N CYS A 278 -18.81 -10.58 -13.40
CA CYS A 278 -17.89 -9.48 -13.65
C CYS A 278 -18.59 -8.11 -13.72
N GLU A 279 -19.89 -8.07 -14.00
CA GLU A 279 -20.70 -6.85 -13.88
C GLU A 279 -20.80 -6.40 -12.41
N GLU A 280 -21.06 -7.33 -11.50
CA GLU A 280 -21.06 -7.05 -10.06
C GLU A 280 -19.68 -6.66 -9.55
N GLN A 281 -18.60 -7.24 -10.10
CA GLN A 281 -17.22 -6.80 -9.79
C GLN A 281 -17.01 -5.33 -10.16
N ARG A 282 -17.43 -4.90 -11.36
CA ARG A 282 -17.37 -3.49 -11.80
C ARG A 282 -18.22 -2.59 -10.91
N ARG A 283 -19.48 -2.97 -10.62
CA ARG A 283 -20.41 -2.21 -9.76
C ARG A 283 -19.87 -2.03 -8.33
N MET A 284 -19.24 -3.06 -7.78
CA MET A 284 -18.65 -3.00 -6.44
C MET A 284 -17.34 -2.19 -6.41
N GLY A 285 -16.53 -2.28 -7.47
CA GLY A 285 -15.26 -1.57 -7.57
C GLY A 285 -14.23 -1.96 -6.52
N HIS A 286 -13.33 -1.04 -6.18
CA HIS A 286 -12.21 -1.27 -5.26
C HIS A 286 -12.02 -0.12 -4.24
N THR A 287 -11.13 -0.33 -3.28
CA THR A 287 -10.55 0.69 -2.40
C THR A 287 -9.09 0.94 -2.81
N ALA A 288 -8.42 1.92 -2.19
CA ALA A 288 -6.99 2.14 -2.39
C ALA A 288 -6.08 0.93 -2.04
N HIS A 289 -6.62 -0.11 -1.39
CA HIS A 289 -5.86 -1.27 -0.92
C HIS A 289 -6.37 -2.64 -1.38
N HIS A 290 -7.67 -2.78 -1.71
CA HIS A 290 -8.29 -4.05 -2.07
C HIS A 290 -9.53 -3.92 -2.99
N PRO A 291 -9.82 -4.91 -3.85
CA PRO A 291 -11.11 -5.00 -4.54
C PRO A 291 -12.23 -5.29 -3.53
N ARG A 292 -13.40 -4.65 -3.69
CA ARG A 292 -14.56 -4.89 -2.80
C ARG A 292 -15.29 -6.19 -3.13
N TYR A 293 -15.18 -6.63 -4.39
CA TYR A 293 -15.77 -7.84 -4.93
C TYR A 293 -14.97 -9.12 -4.64
N SER A 294 -13.93 -9.07 -3.80
CA SER A 294 -13.20 -10.27 -3.37
C SER A 294 -12.70 -10.16 -1.94
N ILE A 295 -12.76 -11.26 -1.21
CA ILE A 295 -12.39 -11.35 0.21
C ILE A 295 -11.61 -12.64 0.48
N ALA A 296 -10.57 -12.56 1.30
CA ALA A 296 -9.84 -13.72 1.79
C ALA A 296 -10.41 -14.16 3.14
N TYR A 297 -11.15 -15.27 3.16
CA TYR A 297 -11.48 -15.93 4.41
C TYR A 297 -10.25 -16.70 4.88
N LYS A 298 -9.59 -16.19 5.92
CA LYS A 298 -8.36 -16.77 6.46
C LYS A 298 -8.70 -17.99 7.31
N PHE A 299 -7.87 -19.03 7.22
CA PHE A 299 -7.89 -20.08 8.25
C PHE A 299 -7.68 -19.43 9.62
N GLN A 300 -8.37 -19.95 10.64
CA GLN A 300 -8.00 -19.61 12.01
C GLN A 300 -6.52 -19.97 12.16
N GLY A 301 -5.70 -18.99 12.55
CA GLY A 301 -4.25 -19.18 12.60
C GLY A 301 -3.94 -20.38 13.49
N ASP A 302 -2.97 -21.21 13.09
CA ASP A 302 -2.66 -22.44 13.82
C ASP A 302 -2.46 -22.07 15.31
N SER A 303 -3.33 -22.62 16.15
CA SER A 303 -3.28 -22.42 17.59
C SER A 303 -2.46 -23.55 18.20
N GLY A 304 -1.69 -23.21 19.23
CA GLY A 304 -0.85 -24.20 19.90
C GLY A 304 -0.67 -23.87 21.36
N GLU A 305 -0.56 -24.94 22.14
CA GLU A 305 -0.30 -24.85 23.57
C GLU A 305 1.21 -24.77 23.79
N SER A 306 1.64 -23.90 24.69
CA SER A 306 3.00 -23.89 25.23
C SER A 306 2.97 -23.52 26.71
N VAL A 307 4.13 -23.50 27.35
CA VAL A 307 4.31 -23.09 28.74
C VAL A 307 4.94 -21.70 28.78
N LEU A 308 4.32 -20.77 29.49
CA LEU A 308 4.88 -19.44 29.76
C LEU A 308 6.03 -19.58 30.76
N ARG A 309 7.24 -19.17 30.39
CA ARG A 309 8.44 -19.26 31.23
C ARG A 309 8.83 -17.95 31.88
N GLU A 310 8.76 -16.85 31.14
CA GLU A 310 9.12 -15.51 31.60
C GLU A 310 8.19 -14.47 30.96
N VAL A 311 8.11 -13.26 31.54
CA VAL A 311 7.49 -12.10 30.90
C VAL A 311 8.51 -10.97 30.85
N HIS A 312 8.85 -10.53 29.64
CA HIS A 312 9.73 -9.39 29.40
C HIS A 312 8.88 -8.13 29.21
N TRP A 313 9.27 -7.04 29.85
CA TRP A 313 8.57 -5.76 29.79
C TRP A 313 9.29 -4.82 28.81
N ASN A 314 8.73 -4.67 27.61
CA ASN A 314 9.35 -3.92 26.52
C ASN A 314 8.93 -2.44 26.56
N VAL A 315 9.90 -1.55 26.78
CA VAL A 315 9.72 -0.09 26.68
C VAL A 315 9.57 0.34 25.22
N SER A 316 8.52 1.09 24.91
CA SER A 316 8.21 1.65 23.58
C SER A 316 8.84 3.04 23.40
N ARG A 317 8.74 3.60 22.18
CA ARG A 317 9.15 4.97 21.87
C ARG A 317 8.28 6.04 22.54
N THR A 318 7.01 5.74 22.82
CA THR A 318 6.05 6.67 23.47
C THR A 318 6.03 6.52 25.00
N GLY A 319 6.93 5.71 25.55
CA GLY A 319 7.04 5.47 26.99
C GLY A 319 6.15 4.36 27.55
N ALA A 320 5.22 3.82 26.75
CA ALA A 320 4.45 2.63 27.08
C ALA A 320 5.35 1.40 27.29
N ILE A 321 5.00 0.54 28.25
CA ILE A 321 5.74 -0.65 28.66
C ILE A 321 4.86 -1.87 28.40
N ASN A 322 5.15 -2.59 27.32
CA ASN A 322 4.29 -3.67 26.84
C ASN A 322 4.82 -5.06 27.25
N PRO A 323 3.98 -5.94 27.83
CA PRO A 323 4.39 -7.28 28.22
C PRO A 323 4.57 -8.21 27.00
N VAL A 324 5.64 -9.01 27.04
CA VAL A 324 5.98 -10.03 26.02
C VAL A 324 6.34 -11.32 26.74
N GLY A 325 5.52 -12.36 26.59
CA GLY A 325 5.80 -13.68 27.14
C GLY A 325 6.94 -14.37 26.40
N ILE A 326 7.82 -15.02 27.15
CA ILE A 326 8.77 -16.02 26.66
C ILE A 326 8.16 -17.39 26.94
N VAL A 327 8.12 -18.26 25.94
CA VAL A 327 7.42 -19.55 26.00
C VAL A 327 8.34 -20.68 25.55
N ASP A 328 8.05 -21.90 25.99
CA ASP A 328 8.71 -23.09 25.44
C ASP A 328 8.53 -23.12 23.91
N PRO A 329 9.54 -23.57 23.13
CA PRO A 329 9.45 -23.59 21.67
C PRO A 329 8.26 -24.43 21.18
N VAL A 330 7.34 -23.81 20.44
CA VAL A 330 6.20 -24.47 19.80
C VAL A 330 6.12 -24.10 18.33
N GLU A 331 5.74 -25.04 17.47
CA GLU A 331 5.61 -24.81 16.04
C GLU A 331 4.19 -24.27 15.72
N LEU A 332 4.10 -23.02 15.25
CA LEU A 332 2.85 -22.37 14.83
C LEU A 332 3.00 -21.89 13.38
N SER A 333 2.22 -22.48 12.46
CA SER A 333 2.27 -22.16 11.02
C SER A 333 3.69 -22.23 10.44
N GLY A 334 4.37 -23.36 10.63
CA GLY A 334 5.72 -23.64 10.09
C GLY A 334 6.86 -22.82 10.71
N ALA A 335 6.61 -22.02 11.75
CA ALA A 335 7.66 -21.32 12.48
C ALA A 335 7.71 -21.74 13.94
N VAL A 336 8.92 -21.95 14.47
CA VAL A 336 9.14 -22.14 15.89
C VAL A 336 8.98 -20.81 16.62
N VAL A 337 7.96 -20.72 17.47
CA VAL A 337 7.62 -19.56 18.28
C VAL A 337 8.15 -19.77 19.70
N THR A 338 8.95 -18.81 20.17
CA THR A 338 9.51 -18.74 21.53
C THR A 338 9.14 -17.45 22.28
N ARG A 339 8.46 -16.53 21.60
CA ARG A 339 8.02 -15.24 22.14
C ARG A 339 6.58 -14.98 21.71
N VAL A 340 5.77 -14.42 22.61
CA VAL A 340 4.34 -14.17 22.38
C VAL A 340 3.96 -12.78 22.90
N SER A 341 3.17 -12.04 22.11
CA SER A 341 2.63 -10.74 22.54
C SER A 341 1.55 -10.94 23.60
N LEU A 342 1.61 -10.16 24.68
CA LEU A 342 0.51 -9.96 25.63
C LEU A 342 -0.22 -8.61 25.37
N HIS A 343 0.11 -7.94 24.26
CA HIS A 343 -0.41 -6.64 23.81
C HIS A 343 -0.12 -5.47 24.74
N ASN A 344 -0.89 -5.31 25.83
CA ASN A 344 -0.79 -4.23 26.80
C ASN A 344 -1.19 -4.76 28.20
N LEU A 345 -1.19 -3.89 29.22
CA LEU A 345 -1.48 -4.30 30.59
C LEU A 345 -2.91 -4.84 30.74
N ALA A 346 -3.92 -4.13 30.21
CA ALA A 346 -5.32 -4.54 30.34
C ALA A 346 -5.63 -5.86 29.63
N ILE A 347 -5.04 -6.11 28.46
CA ILE A 347 -5.21 -7.38 27.74
C ILE A 347 -4.52 -8.53 28.49
N MET A 348 -3.33 -8.30 29.06
CA MET A 348 -2.66 -9.29 29.91
C MET A 348 -3.52 -9.65 31.13
N GLU A 349 -4.09 -8.66 31.81
CA GLU A 349 -5.01 -8.85 32.95
C GLU A 349 -6.28 -9.60 32.52
N ALA A 350 -6.90 -9.22 31.40
CA ALA A 350 -8.10 -9.88 30.89
C ALA A 350 -7.87 -11.34 30.49
N VAL A 351 -6.71 -11.66 29.91
CA VAL A 351 -6.28 -13.03 29.54
C VAL A 351 -6.01 -13.89 30.78
N ALA A 352 -5.61 -13.27 31.89
CA ALA A 352 -5.23 -13.95 33.13
C ALA A 352 -6.36 -14.07 34.17
N GLY A 353 -7.34 -13.17 34.12
CA GLY A 353 -8.45 -13.06 35.08
C GLY A 353 -8.05 -12.34 36.38
N GLU A 354 -9.01 -12.25 37.31
CA GLU A 354 -8.88 -11.53 38.59
C GLU A 354 -7.70 -12.00 39.47
N GLU A 355 -7.22 -13.23 39.27
CA GLU A 355 -6.10 -13.82 40.01
C GLU A 355 -4.71 -13.48 39.41
N GLY A 356 -4.64 -12.69 38.33
CA GLY A 356 -3.38 -12.31 37.67
C GLY A 356 -2.69 -13.44 36.90
N LEU A 357 -1.66 -13.13 36.12
CA LEU A 357 -0.96 -14.10 35.26
C LEU A 357 0.11 -14.85 36.07
N THR A 358 0.29 -16.15 35.84
CA THR A 358 1.36 -16.94 36.49
C THR A 358 2.35 -17.54 35.48
N LEU A 359 3.64 -17.54 35.82
CA LEU A 359 4.67 -18.32 35.15
C LEU A 359 4.40 -19.82 35.31
N ASN A 360 4.98 -20.62 34.42
CA ASN A 360 4.68 -22.04 34.19
C ASN A 360 3.22 -22.35 33.80
N SER A 361 2.39 -21.34 33.54
CA SER A 361 1.05 -21.54 32.98
C SER A 361 1.12 -22.20 31.61
N ARG A 362 0.22 -23.17 31.37
CA ARG A 362 -0.06 -23.68 30.03
C ARG A 362 -0.99 -22.69 29.34
N VAL A 363 -0.55 -22.16 28.21
CA VAL A 363 -1.18 -21.03 27.51
C VAL A 363 -1.54 -21.42 26.09
N LEU A 364 -2.71 -20.99 25.62
CA LEU A 364 -3.07 -21.09 24.22
C LEU A 364 -2.58 -19.83 23.50
N MET A 365 -1.84 -20.03 22.42
CA MET A 365 -1.32 -18.97 21.58
C MET A 365 -1.83 -19.11 20.16
N MET A 366 -1.97 -17.98 19.47
CA MET A 366 -2.38 -17.94 18.07
C MET A 366 -1.50 -17.02 17.25
N ARG A 367 -1.20 -17.45 16.03
CA ARG A 367 -0.48 -16.65 15.02
C ARG A 367 -1.44 -16.12 13.95
N ARG A 368 -2.36 -15.22 14.34
CA ARG A 368 -3.31 -14.60 13.40
C ARG A 368 -2.57 -13.90 12.26
N GLY A 369 -2.98 -14.20 11.03
CA GLY A 369 -2.40 -13.62 9.81
C GLY A 369 -0.93 -13.97 9.53
N GLY A 370 -0.32 -14.91 10.25
CA GLY A 370 1.04 -15.39 9.99
C GLY A 370 2.19 -14.47 10.45
N VAL A 371 1.93 -13.33 11.10
CA VAL A 371 2.98 -12.35 11.44
C VAL A 371 3.37 -12.39 12.92
N ILE A 372 2.49 -11.95 13.83
CA ILE A 372 2.82 -11.81 15.27
C ILE A 372 1.98 -12.82 16.09
N PRO A 373 2.62 -13.77 16.81
CA PRO A 373 1.92 -14.62 17.76
C PRO A 373 1.50 -13.83 19.00
N HIS A 374 0.29 -14.06 19.49
CA HIS A 374 -0.25 -13.50 20.72
C HIS A 374 -0.88 -14.59 21.59
N MET A 375 -0.97 -14.32 22.89
CA MET A 375 -1.63 -15.21 23.85
C MET A 375 -3.13 -14.94 23.79
N GLU A 376 -3.94 -16.00 23.65
CA GLU A 376 -5.40 -15.88 23.63
C GLU A 376 -6.00 -16.13 25.02
N LYS A 377 -5.50 -17.14 25.73
CA LYS A 377 -5.99 -17.52 27.08
C LYS A 377 -4.99 -18.37 27.84
N VAL A 378 -5.05 -18.29 29.16
CA VAL A 378 -4.48 -19.31 30.05
C VAL A 378 -5.39 -20.55 30.02
N LEU A 379 -4.82 -21.73 29.80
CA LEU A 379 -5.51 -23.02 29.85
C LEU A 379 -5.41 -23.66 31.24
N GLU A 380 -4.24 -23.55 31.85
CA GLU A 380 -3.93 -24.09 33.17
C GLU A 380 -2.96 -23.13 33.85
N ARG A 381 -3.30 -22.67 35.06
CA ARG A 381 -2.48 -21.73 35.83
C ARG A 381 -1.23 -22.45 36.34
N GLY A 382 -0.08 -21.80 36.24
CA GLY A 382 1.15 -22.22 36.90
C GLY A 382 1.24 -21.74 38.35
N ASP A 383 2.46 -21.64 38.87
CA ASP A 383 2.77 -21.59 40.31
C ASP A 383 3.30 -20.25 40.82
N GLU A 384 3.92 -19.43 39.98
CA GLU A 384 4.55 -18.16 40.37
C GLU A 384 3.87 -16.95 39.70
N LEU A 385 3.47 -15.92 40.46
CA LEU A 385 2.77 -14.75 39.92
C LEU A 385 3.72 -13.85 39.11
N VAL A 386 3.28 -13.41 37.93
CA VAL A 386 3.98 -12.41 37.13
C VAL A 386 3.83 -11.05 37.78
N GLU A 387 4.93 -10.51 38.29
CA GLU A 387 4.96 -9.15 38.84
C GLU A 387 4.90 -8.10 37.71
N ILE A 388 4.01 -7.11 37.88
CA ILE A 388 3.98 -5.90 37.07
C ILE A 388 5.07 -4.98 37.62
N PRO A 389 6.02 -4.50 36.81
CA PRO A 389 7.16 -3.74 37.31
C PRO A 389 6.67 -2.38 37.82
N SER A 390 7.12 -2.00 39.02
CA SER A 390 6.89 -0.67 39.59
C SER A 390 7.86 0.39 39.07
N GLU A 391 8.98 -0.05 38.47
CA GLU A 391 10.03 0.78 37.90
C GLU A 391 10.28 0.39 36.44
N CYS A 392 10.55 1.36 35.57
CA CYS A 392 10.84 1.13 34.16
C CYS A 392 12.10 0.26 33.98
N PRO A 393 12.04 -0.88 33.26
CA PRO A 393 13.19 -1.76 33.06
C PRO A 393 14.28 -1.16 32.14
N GLY A 394 14.05 0.03 31.58
CA GLY A 394 15.03 0.77 30.77
C GLY A 394 15.75 1.91 31.51
N CYS A 395 15.11 2.57 32.47
CA CYS A 395 15.66 3.77 33.13
C CYS A 395 15.42 3.86 34.66
N GLY A 396 14.67 2.94 35.25
CA GLY A 396 14.34 2.95 36.69
C GLY A 396 13.32 3.99 37.13
N ALA A 397 12.69 4.73 36.21
CA ALA A 397 11.63 5.68 36.55
C ALA A 397 10.36 4.97 37.04
N ASP A 398 9.65 5.55 38.01
CA ASP A 398 8.39 5.02 38.54
C ASP A 398 7.36 4.80 37.40
N THR A 399 6.71 3.64 37.39
CA THR A 399 5.65 3.32 36.43
C THR A 399 4.29 3.81 36.92
N TYR A 400 3.43 4.21 35.99
CA TYR A 400 2.02 4.53 36.24
C TYR A 400 1.13 3.86 35.18
N ARG A 401 -0.17 3.74 35.46
CA ARG A 401 -1.15 3.21 34.50
C ARG A 401 -1.87 4.35 33.80
N ASP A 402 -1.83 4.35 32.47
CA ASP A 402 -2.66 5.19 31.62
C ASP A 402 -3.69 4.31 30.90
N ASN A 403 -4.94 4.35 31.36
CA ASN A 403 -6.04 3.53 30.86
C ASN A 403 -5.68 2.03 30.76
N ASP A 404 -5.49 1.51 29.55
CA ASP A 404 -5.19 0.11 29.26
C ASP A 404 -3.68 -0.24 29.26
N VAL A 405 -2.83 0.76 29.44
CA VAL A 405 -1.38 0.70 29.19
C VAL A 405 -0.59 0.99 30.46
N LEU A 406 0.51 0.25 30.66
CA LEU A 406 1.52 0.58 31.66
C LEU A 406 2.49 1.58 31.03
N CYS A 407 2.77 2.69 31.69
CA CYS A 407 3.67 3.75 31.23
C CYS A 407 4.72 4.04 32.31
N ALA A 408 5.74 4.82 31.96
CA ALA A 408 6.60 5.49 32.91
C ALA A 408 6.96 6.87 32.39
N ASP A 409 7.13 7.83 33.30
CA ASP A 409 7.67 9.15 32.95
C ASP A 409 9.19 9.02 32.80
N HIS A 410 9.63 8.54 31.64
CA HIS A 410 11.04 8.31 31.36
C HIS A 410 11.84 9.61 31.51
N SER A 411 12.96 9.54 32.23
CA SER A 411 13.97 10.60 32.14
C SER A 411 14.44 10.75 30.68
N ALA A 412 14.88 11.96 30.32
CA ALA A 412 15.45 12.25 28.99
C ALA A 412 16.65 11.35 28.63
N ASP A 413 17.26 10.73 29.64
CA ASP A 413 18.42 9.84 29.60
C ASP A 413 18.05 8.35 29.43
N CYS A 414 16.77 8.01 29.22
CA CYS A 414 16.35 6.62 29.01
C CYS A 414 16.93 6.04 27.71
N ARG A 415 18.05 5.30 27.82
CA ARG A 415 18.75 4.64 26.70
C ARG A 415 17.82 3.90 25.75
N ASN A 416 16.86 3.13 26.29
CA ASN A 416 15.94 2.34 25.47
C ASN A 416 14.95 3.22 24.69
N ALA A 417 14.38 4.26 25.32
CA ALA A 417 13.54 5.22 24.62
C ALA A 417 14.34 5.97 23.54
N ARG A 418 15.57 6.38 23.86
CA ARG A 418 16.46 7.08 22.91
C ARG A 418 16.80 6.23 21.69
N LEU A 419 17.21 4.97 21.89
CA LEU A 419 17.46 4.04 20.78
C LEU A 419 16.23 3.85 19.89
N ARG A 420 15.02 3.78 20.47
CA ARG A 420 13.77 3.66 19.69
C ARG A 420 13.38 4.95 18.96
N GLN A 421 13.73 6.12 19.50
CA GLN A 421 13.58 7.40 18.82
C GLN A 421 14.53 7.49 17.61
N LEU A 422 15.80 7.15 17.82
CA LEU A 422 16.84 7.14 16.77
C LEU A 422 16.54 6.09 15.67
N GLU A 423 16.05 4.91 16.04
CA GLU A 423 15.63 3.85 15.11
C GLU A 423 14.44 4.31 14.26
N HIS A 424 13.44 4.94 14.88
CA HIS A 424 12.30 5.54 14.17
C HIS A 424 12.75 6.64 13.22
N PHE A 425 13.61 7.57 13.67
CA PHE A 425 14.14 8.65 12.83
C PHE A 425 14.89 8.10 11.62
N ALA A 426 15.85 7.18 11.82
CA ALA A 426 16.61 6.56 10.74
C ALA A 426 15.71 5.76 9.77
N SER A 427 14.66 5.09 10.27
CA SER A 427 13.67 4.41 9.45
C SER A 427 12.79 5.38 8.65
N ALA A 428 12.32 6.45 9.29
CA ALA A 428 11.47 7.45 8.66
C ALA A 428 12.19 8.26 7.58
N MET A 429 13.44 8.66 7.84
CA MET A 429 14.36 9.29 6.88
C MET A 429 14.95 8.29 5.85
N GLU A 430 14.57 7.01 5.92
CA GLU A 430 15.03 5.93 5.05
C GLU A 430 16.57 5.80 4.95
N ILE A 431 17.27 5.96 6.08
CA ILE A 431 18.73 5.80 6.23
C ILE A 431 19.07 4.31 6.25
N LYS A 432 19.27 3.73 5.05
CA LYS A 432 19.44 2.28 4.87
C LYS A 432 20.77 1.78 5.46
N GLY A 433 20.72 0.76 6.32
CA GLY A 433 21.88 0.00 6.78
C GLY A 433 22.29 0.23 8.23
N ILE A 434 21.63 1.15 8.93
CA ILE A 434 21.70 1.26 10.39
C ILE A 434 20.70 0.25 10.97
N GLY A 435 21.19 -0.93 11.34
CA GLY A 435 20.38 -1.95 12.03
C GLY A 435 20.49 -1.83 13.55
N PRO A 436 19.60 -2.48 14.35
CA PRO A 436 19.52 -2.29 15.79
C PRO A 436 20.86 -2.42 16.53
N LYS A 437 21.63 -3.49 16.26
CA LYS A 437 22.95 -3.68 16.88
C LYS A 437 23.98 -2.58 16.51
N LEU A 438 23.92 -2.04 15.29
CA LEU A 438 24.81 -0.94 14.90
C LEU A 438 24.38 0.38 15.55
N LEU A 439 23.07 0.59 15.72
CA LEU A 439 22.54 1.74 16.43
C LEU A 439 22.88 1.71 17.92
N GLU A 440 22.78 0.53 18.56
CA GLU A 440 23.29 0.30 19.92
C GLU A 440 24.77 0.67 20.03
N GLN A 441 25.62 0.19 19.11
CA GLN A 441 27.05 0.53 19.09
C GLN A 441 27.33 2.02 18.89
N LEU A 442 26.60 2.70 18.00
CA LEU A 442 26.72 4.14 17.77
C LEU A 442 26.35 4.94 19.03
N HIS A 443 25.29 4.52 19.72
CA HIS A 443 24.81 5.17 20.93
C HIS A 443 25.70 4.91 22.15
N ASP A 444 26.12 3.66 22.36
CA ASP A 444 27.00 3.25 23.47
C ASP A 444 28.43 3.81 23.32
N ALA A 445 28.83 4.21 22.12
CA ALA A 445 30.08 4.93 21.84
C ALA A 445 29.93 6.46 21.88
N GLU A 446 28.76 6.98 22.27
CA GLU A 446 28.41 8.42 22.29
C GLU A 446 28.54 9.11 20.91
N LEU A 447 28.53 8.34 19.81
CA LEU A 447 28.63 8.83 18.43
C LEU A 447 27.28 9.25 17.84
N VAL A 448 26.18 8.69 18.35
CA VAL A 448 24.81 9.11 18.01
C VAL A 448 23.96 9.14 19.28
N THR A 449 23.72 10.34 19.77
CA THR A 449 22.87 10.64 20.92
C THR A 449 21.58 11.34 20.51
N ASP A 450 21.64 12.12 19.43
CA ASP A 450 20.54 12.88 18.82
C ASP A 450 20.38 12.54 17.32
N PRO A 451 19.17 12.65 16.72
CA PRO A 451 18.99 12.57 15.28
C PRO A 451 19.95 13.40 14.41
N SER A 452 20.42 14.56 14.87
CA SER A 452 21.39 15.37 14.12
C SER A 452 22.75 14.69 13.97
N ASP A 453 23.17 13.88 14.95
CA ASP A 453 24.49 13.24 14.98
C ASP A 453 24.70 12.29 13.81
N PHE A 454 23.63 11.68 13.28
CA PHE A 454 23.72 10.86 12.06
C PHE A 454 24.41 11.62 10.91
N PHE A 455 24.21 12.93 10.80
CA PHE A 455 24.74 13.77 9.74
C PHE A 455 26.12 14.36 10.03
N THR A 456 26.69 14.15 11.22
CA THR A 456 28.05 14.59 11.59
C THR A 456 29.06 13.44 11.58
N LEU A 457 28.60 12.18 11.65
CA LEU A 457 29.43 10.96 11.62
C LEU A 457 30.55 10.99 10.57
N SER A 458 31.76 10.65 11.01
CA SER A 458 32.95 10.51 10.16
C SER A 458 33.24 9.05 9.77
N LEU A 459 34.15 8.89 8.80
CA LEU A 459 34.65 7.57 8.39
C LEU A 459 35.42 6.88 9.52
N GLU A 460 36.18 7.65 10.30
CA GLU A 460 37.08 7.17 11.34
C GLU A 460 36.28 6.60 12.51
N GLU A 461 35.30 7.35 13.01
CA GLU A 461 34.36 6.94 14.05
C GLU A 461 33.60 5.67 13.67
N LEU A 462 33.04 5.60 12.46
CA LEU A 462 32.37 4.40 11.99
C LEU A 462 33.31 3.19 11.93
N THR A 463 34.56 3.35 11.47
CA THR A 463 35.53 2.24 11.43
C THR A 463 36.06 1.79 12.80
N SER A 464 35.78 2.55 13.87
CA SER A 464 36.11 2.13 15.24
C SER A 464 35.17 1.05 15.80
N LEU A 465 33.98 0.88 15.19
CA LEU A 465 32.92 0.00 15.68
C LEU A 465 33.12 -1.48 15.28
N GLU A 466 32.71 -2.41 16.15
CA GLU A 466 32.86 -3.85 15.94
C GLU A 466 32.13 -4.30 14.66
N ARG A 467 32.89 -4.85 13.69
CA ARG A 467 32.44 -5.35 12.37
C ARG A 467 32.11 -4.27 11.33
N VAL A 468 32.42 -3.00 11.58
CA VAL A 468 32.25 -1.92 10.59
C VAL A 468 33.55 -1.68 9.83
N GLY A 469 33.72 -2.39 8.71
CA GLY A 469 34.87 -2.16 7.82
C GLY A 469 34.72 -0.88 6.98
N GLU A 470 35.85 -0.31 6.55
CA GLU A 470 35.96 0.94 5.76
C GLU A 470 34.98 1.03 4.56
N LYS A 471 34.77 -0.08 3.84
CA LYS A 471 33.81 -0.17 2.72
C LYS A 471 32.35 -0.04 3.16
N LEU A 472 32.00 -0.59 4.33
CA LEU A 472 30.65 -0.46 4.91
C LEU A 472 30.45 0.95 5.46
N ALA A 473 31.44 1.49 6.17
CA ALA A 473 31.43 2.85 6.70
C ALA A 473 31.20 3.90 5.60
N ARG A 474 31.99 3.88 4.51
CA ARG A 474 31.75 4.76 3.33
C ARG A 474 30.31 4.65 2.81
N LYS A 475 29.82 3.42 2.60
CA LYS A 475 28.47 3.16 2.09
C LYS A 475 27.37 3.69 3.01
N LEU A 476 27.59 3.71 4.33
CA LEU A 476 26.66 4.32 5.29
C LEU A 476 26.69 5.84 5.18
N LEU A 477 27.87 6.46 5.14
CA LEU A 477 28.02 7.91 4.98
C LEU A 477 27.40 8.43 3.68
N ASP A 478 27.58 7.71 2.58
CA ASP A 478 27.01 8.10 1.29
C ASP A 478 25.48 8.06 1.32
N ARG A 479 24.90 7.01 1.92
CA ARG A 479 23.44 6.91 2.16
C ARG A 479 22.87 7.93 3.13
N ILE A 480 23.66 8.38 4.11
CA ILE A 480 23.27 9.47 5.01
C ILE A 480 23.26 10.80 4.23
N LYS A 481 24.28 11.07 3.39
CA LYS A 481 24.33 12.27 2.54
C LYS A 481 23.18 12.31 1.54
N GLU A 482 22.79 11.18 0.96
CA GLU A 482 21.60 11.03 0.09
C GLU A 482 20.29 11.46 0.77
N ARG A 483 20.26 11.55 2.11
CA ARG A 483 19.08 11.94 2.92
C ARG A 483 19.18 13.34 3.54
N ARG A 484 20.06 14.19 3.02
CA ARG A 484 20.12 15.61 3.42
C ARG A 484 18.98 16.44 2.84
N THR A 485 18.59 16.21 1.59
CA THR A 485 17.37 16.81 1.04
C THR A 485 16.18 15.90 1.36
N VAL A 486 15.15 16.43 2.02
CA VAL A 486 14.01 15.65 2.52
C VAL A 486 12.71 16.43 2.38
N ARG A 487 11.62 15.74 2.01
CA ARG A 487 10.28 16.34 2.01
C ARG A 487 9.81 16.66 3.43
N VAL A 488 9.13 17.78 3.61
CA VAL A 488 8.65 18.21 4.95
C VAL A 488 7.74 17.17 5.62
N ASP A 489 6.85 16.48 4.90
CA ASP A 489 6.00 15.41 5.45
C ASP A 489 6.83 14.23 6.02
N VAL A 490 7.96 13.90 5.38
CA VAL A 490 8.89 12.87 5.83
C VAL A 490 9.65 13.35 7.07
N PHE A 491 10.09 14.61 7.08
CA PHE A 491 10.78 15.22 8.21
C PHE A 491 9.89 15.28 9.46
N LEU A 492 8.66 15.79 9.35
CA LEU A 492 7.69 15.87 10.44
C LEU A 492 7.41 14.49 11.05
N ARG A 493 7.16 13.49 10.19
CA ARG A 493 6.98 12.10 10.62
C ARG A 493 8.24 11.52 11.29
N ALA A 494 9.43 11.93 10.89
CA ALA A 494 10.69 11.45 11.46
C ALA A 494 10.96 11.95 12.89
N LEU A 495 10.45 13.14 13.26
CA LEU A 495 10.47 13.62 14.65
C LEU A 495 9.79 12.63 15.61
N GLY A 496 8.77 11.91 15.12
CA GLY A 496 8.11 10.84 15.87
C GLY A 496 7.20 11.31 17.00
N ILE A 497 6.76 12.58 16.91
CA ILE A 497 5.75 13.24 17.76
C ILE A 497 4.46 12.39 17.81
N ASP A 498 3.79 12.45 18.96
CA ASP A 498 2.54 11.72 19.21
C ASP A 498 1.38 12.27 18.36
N GLU A 499 0.49 11.40 17.90
CA GLU A 499 -0.55 11.67 16.88
C GLU A 499 -0.08 12.26 15.53
N LEU A 500 1.19 12.66 15.37
CA LEU A 500 1.77 13.16 14.11
C LEU A 500 2.12 11.99 13.15
N GLY A 501 1.09 11.25 12.76
CA GLY A 501 1.17 10.19 11.76
C GLY A 501 1.41 10.71 10.34
N ARG A 502 1.61 9.78 9.38
CA ARG A 502 1.81 10.12 7.96
C ARG A 502 0.76 11.09 7.43
N HIS A 503 -0.52 10.79 7.64
CA HIS A 503 -1.61 11.60 7.11
C HIS A 503 -1.61 13.03 7.64
N VAL A 504 -1.37 13.21 8.95
CA VAL A 504 -1.28 14.55 9.56
C VAL A 504 -0.06 15.29 9.03
N ALA A 505 1.10 14.63 8.89
CA ALA A 505 2.30 15.22 8.31
C ALA A 505 2.13 15.60 6.82
N GLU A 506 1.35 14.84 6.05
CA GLU A 506 0.97 15.17 4.67
C GLU A 506 0.05 16.41 4.64
N LEU A 507 -0.98 16.47 5.50
CA LEU A 507 -1.87 17.64 5.59
C LEU A 507 -1.13 18.93 5.99
N LEU A 508 -0.24 18.87 6.97
CA LEU A 508 0.58 20.03 7.36
C LEU A 508 1.56 20.46 6.25
N ALA A 509 2.00 19.52 5.40
CA ALA A 509 2.84 19.82 4.25
C ALA A 509 2.08 20.45 3.07
N GLU A 510 0.77 20.23 3.01
CA GLU A 510 -0.13 20.77 1.97
C GLU A 510 -0.72 22.14 2.37
N GLU A 511 -1.04 22.33 3.66
CA GLU A 511 -1.68 23.57 4.18
C GLU A 511 -0.69 24.73 4.39
N PHE A 512 0.56 24.44 4.78
CA PHE A 512 1.55 25.46 5.14
C PHE A 512 2.69 25.56 4.13
N GLY A 513 3.11 26.79 3.82
CA GLY A 513 4.13 27.07 2.80
C GLY A 513 5.57 27.02 3.32
N SER A 514 5.77 26.97 4.64
CA SER A 514 7.11 26.89 5.25
C SER A 514 7.14 26.11 6.57
N LEU A 515 8.33 25.60 6.93
CA LEU A 515 8.51 24.87 8.19
C LEU A 515 8.34 25.80 9.40
N ASP A 516 8.67 27.09 9.25
CA ASP A 516 8.46 28.07 10.31
C ASP A 516 6.97 28.34 10.57
N GLU A 517 6.10 28.26 9.56
CA GLU A 517 4.65 28.31 9.78
C GLU A 517 4.17 27.07 10.55
N ILE A 518 4.55 25.86 10.11
CA ILE A 518 4.14 24.59 10.75
C ILE A 518 4.54 24.53 12.23
N LEU A 519 5.74 25.02 12.59
CA LEU A 519 6.23 24.95 13.97
C LEU A 519 5.68 26.04 14.91
N ASN A 520 5.08 27.10 14.37
CA ASN A 520 4.53 28.21 15.15
C ASN A 520 2.98 28.29 15.10
N VAL A 521 2.32 27.33 14.46
CA VAL A 521 0.87 27.20 14.44
C VAL A 521 0.33 26.90 15.85
N ASP A 522 -0.81 27.49 16.21
CA ASP A 522 -1.51 27.20 17.46
C ASP A 522 -2.50 26.02 17.31
N ALA A 523 -2.97 25.49 18.44
CA ALA A 523 -3.86 24.33 18.43
C ALA A 523 -5.23 24.70 17.83
N GLU A 524 -5.68 25.93 18.03
CA GLU A 524 -6.91 26.47 17.45
C GLU A 524 -6.91 26.42 15.92
N ALA A 525 -5.86 26.93 15.26
CA ALA A 525 -5.75 26.90 13.80
C ALA A 525 -5.59 25.46 13.26
N LEU A 526 -4.90 24.57 13.99
CA LEU A 526 -4.82 23.16 13.59
C LEU A 526 -6.19 22.45 13.60
N VAL A 527 -7.11 22.81 14.51
CA VAL A 527 -8.47 22.25 14.54
C VAL A 527 -9.34 22.71 13.37
N GLU A 528 -8.98 23.81 12.68
CA GLU A 528 -9.68 24.25 11.47
C GLU A 528 -9.36 23.34 10.26
N ILE A 529 -8.22 22.64 10.27
CA ILE A 529 -7.80 21.70 9.21
C ILE A 529 -8.70 20.46 9.22
N PRO A 530 -9.39 20.12 8.11
CA PRO A 530 -10.25 18.94 8.06
C PRO A 530 -9.51 17.66 8.43
N THR A 531 -10.13 16.85 9.30
CA THR A 531 -9.63 15.59 9.91
C THR A 531 -8.66 15.74 11.09
N ILE A 532 -8.15 16.93 11.40
CA ILE A 532 -7.46 17.19 12.66
C ILE A 532 -8.52 17.50 13.74
N GLY A 533 -8.40 16.86 14.91
CA GLY A 533 -9.27 17.11 16.06
C GLY A 533 -8.48 17.68 17.23
N GLU A 534 -9.17 18.20 18.24
CA GLU A 534 -8.60 18.86 19.43
C GLU A 534 -7.40 18.11 20.02
N ILE A 535 -7.55 16.79 20.27
CA ILE A 535 -6.49 15.93 20.81
C ILE A 535 -5.24 15.90 19.89
N ILE A 536 -5.42 15.82 18.58
CA ILE A 536 -4.30 15.79 17.62
C ILE A 536 -3.60 17.15 17.61
N ALA A 537 -4.35 18.25 17.59
CA ALA A 537 -3.81 19.60 17.60
C ALA A 537 -2.98 19.89 18.88
N GLU A 538 -3.50 19.51 20.05
CA GLU A 538 -2.78 19.60 21.33
C GLU A 538 -1.48 18.77 21.32
N LYS A 539 -1.53 17.50 20.86
CA LYS A 539 -0.35 16.63 20.83
C LYS A 539 0.72 17.08 19.84
N VAL A 540 0.31 17.60 18.68
CA VAL A 540 1.22 18.12 17.66
C VAL A 540 1.93 19.40 18.15
N THR A 541 1.19 20.36 18.71
CA THR A 541 1.77 21.63 19.20
C THR A 541 2.69 21.41 20.41
N GLU A 542 2.25 20.67 21.44
CA GLU A 542 3.12 20.23 22.53
C GLU A 542 4.36 19.49 21.99
N GLY A 543 4.18 18.70 20.93
CA GLY A 543 5.23 17.94 20.27
C GLY A 543 6.32 18.83 19.68
N PHE A 544 5.95 19.90 18.98
CA PHE A 544 6.90 20.85 18.41
C PHE A 544 7.69 21.60 19.48
N GLU A 545 7.02 22.06 20.55
CA GLU A 545 7.71 22.68 21.70
C GLU A 545 8.73 21.72 22.34
N LYS A 546 8.33 20.47 22.61
CA LYS A 546 9.19 19.45 23.21
C LYS A 546 10.38 19.05 22.33
N HIS A 547 10.27 19.19 21.01
CA HIS A 547 11.33 18.84 20.05
C HIS A 547 12.13 20.03 19.50
N ALA A 548 11.84 21.27 19.94
CA ALA A 548 12.41 22.49 19.37
C ALA A 548 13.96 22.48 19.26
N ALA A 549 14.66 21.94 20.27
CA ALA A 549 16.13 21.81 20.26
C ALA A 549 16.64 20.82 19.19
N VAL A 550 15.98 19.67 19.04
CA VAL A 550 16.31 18.63 18.04
C VAL A 550 16.03 19.17 16.63
N ILE A 551 14.89 19.84 16.45
CA ILE A 551 14.50 20.48 15.19
C ILE A 551 15.53 21.56 14.79
N ALA A 552 15.98 22.39 15.73
CA ALA A 552 17.02 23.38 15.48
C ALA A 552 18.35 22.72 15.04
N SER A 553 18.79 21.67 15.71
CA SER A 553 20.01 20.92 15.34
C SER A 553 19.93 20.28 13.94
N LEU A 554 18.74 19.73 13.60
CA LEU A 554 18.51 19.12 12.29
C LEU A 554 18.49 20.13 11.13
N ARG A 555 18.03 21.38 11.36
CA ARG A 555 17.98 22.44 10.33
C ARG A 555 19.36 22.78 9.77
N ASP A 556 20.43 22.69 10.56
CA ASP A 556 21.81 22.94 10.09
C ASP A 556 22.37 21.80 9.21
N HIS A 557 21.64 20.70 9.05
CA HIS A 557 22.09 19.49 8.33
C HIS A 557 21.18 19.05 7.19
N LEU A 558 19.94 19.54 7.17
CA LEU A 558 18.88 19.14 6.25
C LEU A 558 18.39 20.31 5.38
N ASP A 559 18.16 20.00 4.11
CA ASP A 559 17.49 20.82 3.12
C ASP A 559 16.03 20.33 3.02
N ILE A 560 15.11 21.06 3.65
CA ILE A 560 13.72 20.63 3.83
C ILE A 560 12.88 21.22 2.70
N VAL A 561 12.48 20.37 1.76
CA VAL A 561 11.69 20.76 0.59
C VAL A 561 10.20 20.58 0.83
N PHE A 562 9.43 21.56 0.38
CA PHE A 562 7.97 21.51 0.36
C PHE A 562 7.50 20.89 -0.95
N PRO A 563 6.31 20.29 -1.01
CA PRO A 563 5.63 20.11 -2.29
C PRO A 563 5.49 21.48 -2.98
N GLU A 564 5.58 21.52 -4.31
CA GLU A 564 5.28 22.77 -5.02
C GLU A 564 3.83 23.16 -4.70
N PRO A 565 3.55 24.42 -4.28
CA PRO A 565 2.18 24.85 -4.03
C PRO A 565 1.39 24.70 -5.33
N ALA A 566 0.17 24.17 -5.22
CA ALA A 566 -0.75 24.19 -6.35
C ALA A 566 -0.90 25.65 -6.85
N PRO A 567 -0.93 25.89 -8.18
CA PRO A 567 -1.06 27.24 -8.71
C PRO A 567 -2.28 27.96 -8.10
N ASP A 568 -2.13 29.26 -7.82
CA ASP A 568 -3.17 30.04 -7.15
C ASP A 568 -4.48 29.96 -7.95
N PRO A 569 -5.60 29.52 -7.35
CA PRO A 569 -6.94 29.61 -7.92
C PRO A 569 -7.25 30.89 -8.70
N ALA A 570 -6.71 32.04 -8.29
CA ALA A 570 -6.95 33.33 -8.92
C ALA A 570 -6.02 33.64 -10.12
N GLU A 571 -4.95 32.87 -10.34
CA GLU A 571 -4.04 32.98 -11.49
C GLU A 571 -4.36 31.95 -12.60
N ILE A 572 -5.18 30.94 -12.30
CA ILE A 572 -5.67 29.97 -13.29
C ILE A 572 -6.91 30.56 -13.97
N ASP A 573 -6.79 30.96 -15.23
CA ASP A 573 -7.96 31.23 -16.10
C ASP A 573 -8.66 29.89 -16.34
N SER A 574 -9.78 29.70 -15.65
CA SER A 574 -10.50 28.42 -15.56
C SER A 574 -11.98 28.66 -15.22
N PRO A 575 -12.93 27.87 -15.76
CA PRO A 575 -14.35 28.07 -15.48
C PRO A 575 -14.73 27.55 -14.09
N VAL A 576 -13.84 26.81 -13.42
CA VAL A 576 -14.01 26.27 -12.07
C VAL A 576 -13.16 26.98 -11.01
N ALA A 577 -12.29 27.91 -11.41
CA ALA A 577 -11.49 28.75 -10.52
C ALA A 577 -12.34 29.48 -9.46
N GLY A 578 -11.89 29.41 -8.20
CA GLY A 578 -12.53 30.10 -7.06
C GLY A 578 -13.94 29.61 -6.69
N LYS A 579 -14.40 28.50 -7.27
CA LYS A 579 -15.74 27.91 -7.03
C LYS A 579 -15.62 26.59 -6.27
N SER A 580 -16.63 26.27 -5.48
CA SER A 580 -16.66 25.06 -4.64
C SER A 580 -17.53 23.93 -5.21
N PHE A 581 -16.94 22.75 -5.39
CA PHE A 581 -17.57 21.56 -6.00
C PHE A 581 -17.66 20.38 -5.03
N LEU A 582 -18.88 19.87 -4.82
CA LEU A 582 -19.11 18.64 -4.07
C LEU A 582 -19.70 17.55 -4.97
N PHE A 583 -19.14 16.35 -4.90
CA PHE A 583 -19.60 15.21 -5.68
C PHE A 583 -20.53 14.30 -4.85
N THR A 584 -21.62 13.84 -5.47
CA THR A 584 -22.53 12.82 -4.95
C THR A 584 -22.87 11.79 -6.04
N GLY A 585 -23.01 10.52 -5.65
CA GLY A 585 -23.22 9.43 -6.61
C GLY A 585 -21.93 8.77 -7.08
N ALA A 586 -22.04 7.94 -8.10
CA ALA A 586 -20.91 7.40 -8.86
C ALA A 586 -20.76 8.19 -10.16
N LEU A 587 -19.53 8.60 -10.48
CA LEU A 587 -19.19 9.22 -11.76
C LEU A 587 -18.77 8.10 -12.73
N GLU A 588 -19.13 8.22 -14.01
CA GLU A 588 -18.89 7.24 -15.08
C GLU A 588 -17.51 7.43 -15.75
N SER A 589 -17.06 8.67 -15.91
CA SER A 589 -15.84 9.03 -16.64
C SER A 589 -14.55 8.93 -15.81
N MET A 590 -14.64 9.16 -14.50
CA MET A 590 -13.48 9.23 -13.60
C MET A 590 -13.88 8.93 -12.14
N SER A 591 -12.93 8.65 -11.24
CA SER A 591 -13.31 8.49 -9.84
C SER A 591 -13.63 9.85 -9.21
N ARG A 592 -14.46 9.86 -8.16
CA ARG A 592 -14.72 11.10 -7.38
C ARG A 592 -13.44 11.73 -6.79
N LYS A 593 -12.36 10.96 -6.60
CA LYS A 593 -11.08 11.52 -6.14
C LYS A 593 -10.39 12.27 -7.28
N ASP A 594 -10.45 11.74 -8.49
CA ASP A 594 -9.81 12.33 -9.67
C ASP A 594 -10.58 13.57 -10.13
N ALA A 595 -11.92 13.55 -10.07
CA ALA A 595 -12.76 14.73 -10.26
C ALA A 595 -12.47 15.84 -9.23
N GLN A 596 -12.21 15.46 -7.95
CA GLN A 596 -11.76 16.41 -6.94
C GLN A 596 -10.33 16.91 -7.19
N GLY A 597 -9.44 16.07 -7.71
CA GLY A 597 -8.09 16.45 -8.13
C GLY A 597 -8.15 17.48 -9.26
N ARG A 598 -8.85 17.17 -10.35
CA ARG A 598 -8.99 18.03 -11.53
C ARG A 598 -9.66 19.38 -11.23
N VAL A 599 -10.62 19.42 -10.28
CA VAL A 599 -11.15 20.69 -9.78
C VAL A 599 -10.06 21.52 -9.10
N ARG A 600 -9.24 20.92 -8.21
CA ARG A 600 -8.16 21.65 -7.52
C ARG A 600 -7.04 22.09 -8.46
N GLU A 601 -6.67 21.22 -9.40
CA GLU A 601 -5.70 21.52 -10.47
C GLU A 601 -6.13 22.72 -11.32
N LEU A 602 -7.45 22.92 -11.47
CA LEU A 602 -8.07 24.05 -12.17
C LEU A 602 -8.56 25.17 -11.23
N GLY A 603 -8.06 25.22 -9.99
CA GLY A 603 -8.30 26.33 -9.06
C GLY A 603 -9.63 26.32 -8.29
N GLY A 604 -10.38 25.23 -8.29
CA GLY A 604 -11.62 25.10 -7.52
C GLY A 604 -11.44 24.43 -6.16
N ASP A 605 -12.31 24.74 -5.21
CA ASP A 605 -12.40 24.07 -3.90
C ASP A 605 -13.28 22.81 -3.97
N THR A 606 -13.03 21.84 -3.09
CA THR A 606 -13.75 20.57 -3.02
C THR A 606 -14.14 20.20 -1.58
N PRO A 607 -15.09 20.93 -0.98
CA PRO A 607 -15.42 20.77 0.43
C PRO A 607 -15.92 19.35 0.74
N SER A 608 -15.76 18.90 1.99
CA SER A 608 -16.15 17.54 2.40
C SER A 608 -17.67 17.33 2.56
N SER A 609 -18.45 18.43 2.65
CA SER A 609 -19.90 18.39 2.90
C SER A 609 -20.65 19.54 2.22
N VAL A 610 -21.97 19.39 2.04
CA VAL A 610 -22.82 20.48 1.53
C VAL A 610 -22.90 21.60 2.57
N THR A 611 -22.44 22.79 2.23
CA THR A 611 -22.61 24.04 2.98
C THR A 611 -23.65 24.93 2.30
N LYS A 612 -23.95 26.11 2.87
CA LYS A 612 -24.80 27.12 2.20
C LYS A 612 -24.06 27.95 1.14
N THR A 613 -22.73 27.93 1.19
CA THR A 613 -21.83 28.64 0.29
C THR A 613 -21.32 27.76 -0.84
N LEU A 614 -21.79 26.51 -0.93
CA LEU A 614 -21.42 25.58 -2.00
C LEU A 614 -21.93 26.10 -3.34
N ASP A 615 -21.05 26.20 -4.33
CA ASP A 615 -21.41 26.66 -5.67
C ASP A 615 -22.05 25.52 -6.49
N PHE A 616 -21.43 24.34 -6.47
CA PHE A 616 -21.84 23.19 -7.29
C PHE A 616 -21.99 21.89 -6.50
N LEU A 617 -23.11 21.20 -6.69
CA LEU A 617 -23.30 19.78 -6.36
C LEU A 617 -23.35 18.99 -7.67
N VAL A 618 -22.27 18.28 -7.96
CA VAL A 618 -22.14 17.40 -9.14
C VAL A 618 -22.71 16.02 -8.83
N MET A 619 -23.57 15.53 -9.72
CA MET A 619 -24.17 14.20 -9.71
C MET A 619 -23.63 13.37 -10.88
N GLY A 620 -23.47 12.07 -10.70
CA GLY A 620 -23.30 11.17 -11.84
C GLY A 620 -24.56 11.08 -12.68
N ASP A 621 -24.43 10.96 -14.00
CA ASP A 621 -25.57 11.03 -14.92
C ASP A 621 -26.54 9.85 -14.74
N ALA A 622 -26.05 8.61 -14.54
CA ALA A 622 -26.87 7.48 -14.10
C ALA A 622 -27.64 7.68 -12.77
N ASP A 623 -27.19 8.59 -11.89
CA ASP A 623 -27.90 8.95 -10.66
C ASP A 623 -28.92 10.10 -10.87
N ILE A 624 -28.87 10.83 -12.00
CA ILE A 624 -29.91 11.79 -12.42
C ILE A 624 -31.15 11.04 -12.92
N GLU A 625 -30.99 9.98 -13.73
CA GLU A 625 -32.13 9.15 -14.16
C GLU A 625 -32.87 8.55 -12.96
N ARG A 626 -32.13 8.16 -11.92
CA ARG A 626 -32.68 7.67 -10.64
C ARG A 626 -33.36 8.77 -9.81
N PHE A 627 -32.92 10.02 -9.94
CA PHE A 627 -33.57 11.17 -9.32
C PHE A 627 -34.93 11.48 -9.93
N GLU A 628 -35.08 11.37 -11.26
CA GLU A 628 -36.39 11.43 -11.91
C GLU A 628 -37.31 10.28 -11.45
N GLY A 629 -36.74 9.11 -11.17
CA GLY A 629 -37.39 7.98 -10.49
C GLY A 629 -37.74 8.20 -9.00
N GLY A 630 -37.41 9.36 -8.43
CA GLY A 630 -37.77 9.77 -7.05
C GLY A 630 -36.75 9.42 -5.96
N TRP A 631 -35.61 8.80 -6.30
CA TRP A 631 -34.51 8.59 -5.36
C TRP A 631 -33.79 9.90 -5.04
N ARG A 632 -33.27 10.04 -3.82
CA ARG A 632 -32.57 11.27 -3.40
C ARG A 632 -31.47 10.97 -2.38
N SER A 633 -30.22 11.29 -2.73
CA SER A 633 -29.08 11.19 -1.82
C SER A 633 -29.20 12.14 -0.62
N SER A 634 -28.46 11.88 0.47
CA SER A 634 -28.44 12.75 1.65
C SER A 634 -27.84 14.14 1.35
N LYS A 635 -26.86 14.20 0.45
CA LYS A 635 -26.27 15.46 -0.04
C LYS A 635 -27.26 16.23 -0.90
N LEU A 636 -27.93 15.57 -1.84
CA LEU A 636 -28.94 16.18 -2.70
C LEU A 636 -30.09 16.78 -1.87
N LYS A 637 -30.65 16.04 -0.91
CA LYS A 637 -31.67 16.57 0.04
C LYS A 637 -31.19 17.80 0.80
N LYS A 638 -29.90 17.86 1.16
CA LYS A 638 -29.31 18.98 1.90
C LYS A 638 -29.13 20.20 1.00
N ALA A 639 -28.74 20.02 -0.26
CA ALA A 639 -28.65 21.09 -1.25
C ALA A 639 -30.03 21.62 -1.69
N GLU A 640 -30.98 20.73 -2.02
CA GLU A 640 -32.39 21.10 -2.27
C GLU A 640 -32.95 21.93 -1.11
N LYS A 641 -32.70 21.52 0.14
CA LYS A 641 -33.12 22.28 1.32
C LYS A 641 -32.47 23.66 1.38
N TYR A 642 -31.15 23.77 1.20
CA TYR A 642 -30.48 25.06 1.26
C TYR A 642 -30.89 26.01 0.14
N ASN A 643 -31.21 25.51 -1.05
CA ASN A 643 -31.79 26.33 -2.12
C ASN A 643 -33.20 26.83 -1.76
N ASN A 644 -34.05 25.97 -1.15
CA ASN A 644 -35.35 26.40 -0.62
C ASN A 644 -35.20 27.42 0.54
N ASP A 645 -34.14 27.32 1.33
CA ASP A 645 -33.78 28.27 2.40
C ASP A 645 -33.08 29.56 1.85
N GLY A 646 -32.97 29.74 0.53
CA GLY A 646 -32.46 30.95 -0.13
C GLY A 646 -30.99 30.92 -0.59
N SER A 647 -30.35 29.75 -0.63
CA SER A 647 -29.00 29.56 -1.22
C SER A 647 -29.09 29.39 -2.74
N SER A 648 -27.96 29.34 -3.45
CA SER A 648 -27.91 29.24 -4.92
C SER A 648 -26.96 28.15 -5.41
N ILE A 649 -27.03 26.97 -4.79
CA ILE A 649 -26.22 25.80 -5.15
C ILE A 649 -26.70 25.26 -6.49
N ALA A 650 -25.84 25.29 -7.52
CA ALA A 650 -26.10 24.65 -8.81
C ALA A 650 -26.02 23.13 -8.67
N ILE A 651 -27.07 22.42 -9.06
CA ILE A 651 -27.08 20.95 -9.07
C ILE A 651 -26.95 20.53 -10.54
N ILE A 652 -25.83 19.90 -10.89
CA ILE A 652 -25.48 19.57 -12.28
C ILE A 652 -25.13 18.09 -12.44
N GLY A 653 -25.28 17.58 -13.67
CA GLY A 653 -24.79 16.26 -14.06
C GLY A 653 -23.30 16.21 -14.28
N GLU A 654 -22.82 15.02 -14.58
CA GLU A 654 -21.42 14.75 -14.83
C GLU A 654 -21.01 15.28 -16.19
N SER A 655 -21.80 15.02 -17.24
CA SER A 655 -21.58 15.61 -18.57
C SER A 655 -21.49 17.14 -18.51
N ALA A 656 -22.39 17.78 -17.76
CA ALA A 656 -22.38 19.25 -17.57
C ALA A 656 -21.23 19.75 -16.69
N PHE A 657 -20.64 18.89 -15.85
CA PHE A 657 -19.43 19.18 -15.09
C PHE A 657 -18.18 19.04 -15.96
N LEU A 658 -18.11 18.02 -16.83
CA LEU A 658 -17.04 17.85 -17.82
C LEU A 658 -17.03 19.02 -18.81
N GLU A 659 -18.19 19.38 -19.38
CA GLU A 659 -18.35 20.58 -20.21
C GLU A 659 -17.87 21.86 -19.50
N LEU A 660 -18.03 21.95 -18.18
CA LEU A 660 -17.54 23.09 -17.40
C LEU A 660 -16.02 23.07 -17.21
N LEU A 661 -15.40 21.90 -17.03
CA LEU A 661 -13.93 21.76 -16.96
C LEU A 661 -13.25 22.05 -18.30
N ASP A 662 -13.91 21.73 -19.41
CA ASP A 662 -13.35 21.82 -20.76
C ASP A 662 -13.71 23.15 -21.48
N SER A 663 -14.39 24.09 -20.80
CA SER A 663 -14.93 25.32 -21.43
C SER A 663 -13.94 26.49 -21.64
N ASP A 664 -12.63 26.21 -21.71
CA ASP A 664 -11.55 27.19 -21.96
C ASP A 664 -10.61 26.80 -23.14
N GLU A 665 -11.13 26.14 -24.19
CA GLU A 665 -10.47 26.01 -25.52
C GLU A 665 -10.95 27.07 -26.55
#